data_AF-A0AAN9NVA8-F1
#
_entry.id   AF-A0AAN9NVA8-F1
#
_cell.length_a   1.000
_cell.length_b   1.000
_cell.length_c   1.000
_cell.angle_alpha   90.00
_cell.angle_beta   90.00
_cell.angle_gamma   90.00
#
_symmetry.space_group_name_H-M   'P 1'
#
loop_
_entity.id
_entity.type
_entity.pdbx_description
1 polymer ?
#
loop_
_entity_poly.entity_id
_entity_poly.type
_entity_poly.pdbx_seq_one_letter_code
_entity_poly.pdbx_strand_id
1 'polypeptide(L)'
;MATTAACLFPPASFSGHPPSPVGKMNSYRTSIITTRLAMSEERAPAATAEVKRTEEKKEKDERCMNGWNEYLEQSKELIVPDGGPPRWFSPLECAPRLDNFPLLLFLPGIDGVGLGLILQHQKLGRIFDTWCLHIPVADRTPFPDLVKIVEKTVRSEHQRSRNRPIYLVGESLGACLALAVAALNPDIDFVLILANPATSFSRSDLQLLTPLLEALPDPLSPGLPNILKLTEGESLRIVLDSVVQGLPLQTTAGELVKDFTTFLLSMPILADILPKETLLWKLKMLNSASAYAHSRLYSIKAQTLILCSGNDLLLPSQREGERLLKLLPKSKCELRKFDCSGHFLFLEGSIDLVTIIKGTSYYRRGKYHNYLSDFIPPTPDEVRKVIESYSLYNLVATVMLSTLEDGTVVKGLAGIPSEGPVLFVGDHMLLGLDSMPLLCRFFSERNILVRAMAHPLFFTRSKKGKLPDISYFDSLRIMGAVPVGPTNLFKLFSSKSHVLLYPGGVREAFHRKGEEYKLFWPEQSEFVRMAARFGARIVPFGVVGEDDVGKVVFDYDDLVKIPYFRSEIESLKDEVPQLRRGFSGEVANQQVHLPLILPKVPGRFYYYFGKPLETKGREQELEDKEKSQELYLQVKSEVERCITYLKEKREIDPYRGLGHRLLYQASNGFNSEIPTFEI
;
A
#
# COMPACT_ATOMS: atom_id res chain seq x y z
N MET A 1 -30.01 21.50 10.58
CA MET A 1 -29.77 21.37 9.13
C MET A 1 -28.27 21.19 8.94
N ALA A 2 -27.83 19.93 8.86
CA ALA A 2 -26.42 19.57 8.78
C ALA A 2 -26.10 19.18 7.33
N THR A 3 -25.21 19.94 6.70
CA THR A 3 -24.72 19.72 5.34
C THR A 3 -23.49 18.79 5.39
N THR A 4 -23.63 17.63 4.78
CA THR A 4 -22.58 16.63 4.55
C THR A 4 -21.65 17.11 3.44
N ALA A 5 -20.42 17.51 3.79
CA ALA A 5 -19.35 17.81 2.85
C ALA A 5 -18.64 16.52 2.41
N ALA A 6 -18.53 16.29 1.10
CA ALA A 6 -17.75 15.19 0.54
C ALA A 6 -16.25 15.51 0.61
N CYS A 7 -15.51 14.80 1.45
CA CYS A 7 -14.05 14.89 1.50
C CYS A 7 -13.42 14.23 0.27
N LEU A 8 -12.43 14.91 -0.32
CA LEU A 8 -11.56 14.41 -1.41
C LEU A 8 -10.49 13.40 -0.93
N PHE A 9 -10.66 12.85 0.29
CA PHE A 9 -9.87 11.77 0.87
C PHE A 9 -10.84 10.77 1.52
N PRO A 10 -10.57 9.45 1.50
CA PRO A 10 -11.45 8.44 2.07
C PRO A 10 -11.70 8.73 3.56
N PRO A 11 -12.95 8.61 4.06
CA PRO A 11 -13.33 9.09 5.39
C PRO A 11 -12.74 8.20 6.49
N ALA A 12 -12.12 8.82 7.50
CA ALA A 12 -11.78 8.18 8.77
C ALA A 12 -13.03 8.11 9.67
N SER A 13 -13.34 6.91 10.17
CA SER A 13 -14.47 6.68 11.07
C SER A 13 -14.15 7.17 12.49
N PHE A 14 -14.76 8.27 12.92
CA PHE A 14 -14.84 8.62 14.34
C PHE A 14 -16.10 7.99 14.94
N SER A 15 -15.96 6.89 15.69
CA SER A 15 -17.09 6.24 16.38
C SER A 15 -17.27 6.80 17.79
N GLY A 16 -18.36 7.52 18.03
CA GLY A 16 -18.89 7.81 19.35
C GLY A 16 -20.39 7.55 19.36
N HIS A 17 -20.83 6.46 19.98
CA HIS A 17 -22.25 6.14 20.20
C HIS A 17 -22.66 6.44 21.65
N PRO A 18 -23.89 6.93 21.83
CA PRO A 18 -24.75 6.44 22.91
C PRO A 18 -26.15 6.02 22.40
N PRO A 19 -27.00 5.38 23.24
CA PRO A 19 -27.80 4.22 22.84
C PRO A 19 -29.26 4.53 22.48
N SER A 20 -29.87 3.60 21.71
CA SER A 20 -31.29 3.50 21.41
C SER A 20 -32.05 2.62 22.42
N PRO A 21 -33.38 2.77 22.55
CA PRO A 21 -34.24 1.69 23.00
C PRO A 21 -35.40 1.33 22.04
N VAL A 22 -35.53 0.01 21.80
CA VAL A 22 -36.73 -0.85 21.87
C VAL A 22 -37.96 -0.57 20.98
N GLY A 23 -38.40 -1.60 20.24
CA GLY A 23 -39.80 -1.76 19.76
C GLY A 23 -40.01 -2.93 18.78
N LYS A 24 -40.88 -3.90 19.14
CA LYS A 24 -41.10 -5.24 18.56
C LYS A 24 -42.15 -5.32 17.41
N MET A 25 -42.07 -6.42 16.62
CA MET A 25 -43.14 -7.31 16.05
C MET A 25 -44.22 -6.68 15.14
N ASN A 26 -44.85 -7.30 14.12
CA ASN A 26 -45.01 -8.70 13.67
C ASN A 26 -45.69 -8.74 12.26
N SER A 27 -45.41 -9.82 11.51
CA SER A 27 -46.25 -10.60 10.55
C SER A 27 -47.36 -9.99 9.67
N TYR A 28 -47.42 -10.33 8.36
CA TYR A 28 -48.29 -11.36 7.75
C TYR A 28 -48.16 -11.49 6.21
N ARG A 29 -48.37 -12.72 5.70
CA ARG A 29 -48.50 -13.20 4.29
C ARG A 29 -49.77 -12.59 3.59
N THR A 30 -50.05 -12.59 2.27
CA THR A 30 -50.02 -13.65 1.22
C THR A 30 -50.44 -13.09 -0.17
N SER A 31 -50.07 -13.82 -1.26
CA SER A 31 -50.75 -14.07 -2.56
C SER A 31 -50.83 -13.04 -3.72
N ILE A 32 -50.02 -13.32 -4.77
CA ILE A 32 -50.29 -13.57 -6.22
C ILE A 32 -51.53 -12.93 -6.87
N ILE A 33 -51.32 -12.16 -7.98
CA ILE A 33 -51.93 -12.30 -9.34
C ILE A 33 -51.23 -11.34 -10.33
N THR A 34 -50.93 -11.86 -11.52
CA THR A 34 -50.32 -11.23 -12.70
C THR A 34 -51.27 -10.33 -13.50
N THR A 35 -50.83 -9.15 -13.97
CA THR A 35 -51.20 -8.56 -15.29
C THR A 35 -50.17 -7.48 -15.71
N ARG A 36 -49.77 -7.47 -16.99
CA ARG A 36 -48.87 -6.50 -17.65
C ARG A 36 -49.53 -5.13 -17.87
N LEU A 37 -48.84 -4.01 -17.61
CA LEU A 37 -48.34 -3.01 -18.59
C LEU A 37 -47.89 -1.69 -17.91
N ALA A 38 -46.84 -1.10 -18.50
CA ALA A 38 -46.46 0.33 -18.50
C ALA A 38 -45.85 1.00 -17.24
N MET A 39 -44.53 1.22 -17.36
CA MET A 39 -43.72 2.38 -16.97
C MET A 39 -44.06 3.17 -15.70
N SER A 40 -43.13 3.16 -14.74
CA SER A 40 -42.84 4.31 -13.88
C SER A 40 -41.36 4.24 -13.45
N GLU A 41 -40.60 5.27 -13.83
CA GLU A 41 -39.28 5.57 -13.30
C GLU A 41 -39.38 5.81 -11.79
N GLU A 42 -38.51 5.19 -10.98
CA GLU A 42 -37.80 5.88 -9.89
C GLU A 42 -36.84 4.95 -9.12
N ARG A 43 -35.68 5.54 -8.77
CA ARG A 43 -34.67 5.12 -7.79
C ARG A 43 -33.72 3.98 -8.17
N ALA A 44 -32.61 4.33 -8.82
CA ALA A 44 -31.35 3.58 -8.68
C ALA A 44 -30.13 4.51 -8.81
N PRO A 45 -29.50 4.88 -7.67
CA PRO A 45 -28.04 4.96 -7.65
C PRO A 45 -27.38 4.21 -6.48
N ALA A 46 -28.15 3.68 -5.52
CA ALA A 46 -27.62 2.95 -4.37
C ALA A 46 -27.37 1.45 -4.66
N ALA A 47 -28.24 0.82 -5.46
CA ALA A 47 -28.21 -0.62 -5.72
C ALA A 47 -26.97 -1.06 -6.53
N THR A 48 -26.46 -0.24 -7.44
CA THR A 48 -25.27 -0.57 -8.26
C THR A 48 -23.96 -0.52 -7.47
N ALA A 49 -23.87 0.34 -6.46
CA ALA A 49 -22.71 0.38 -5.56
C ALA A 49 -22.73 -0.79 -4.56
N GLU A 50 -23.91 -1.19 -4.09
CA GLU A 50 -24.08 -2.39 -3.26
C GLU A 50 -23.83 -3.67 -4.05
N VAL A 51 -24.30 -3.78 -5.30
CA VAL A 51 -24.04 -4.93 -6.16
C VAL A 51 -22.55 -5.06 -6.47
N LYS A 52 -21.85 -3.96 -6.82
CA LYS A 52 -20.39 -3.98 -7.00
C LYS A 52 -19.62 -4.35 -5.72
N ARG A 53 -20.02 -3.80 -4.56
CA ARG A 53 -19.44 -4.22 -3.26
C ARG A 53 -19.70 -5.69 -2.95
N THR A 54 -20.85 -6.22 -3.37
CA THR A 54 -21.22 -7.62 -3.14
C THR A 54 -20.47 -8.56 -4.08
N GLU A 55 -20.25 -8.16 -5.33
CA GLU A 55 -19.42 -8.88 -6.31
C GLU A 55 -17.93 -8.85 -5.93
N GLU A 56 -17.39 -7.69 -5.53
CA GLU A 56 -16.01 -7.59 -5.01
C GLU A 56 -15.82 -8.40 -3.72
N LYS A 57 -16.85 -8.48 -2.87
CA LYS A 57 -16.83 -9.32 -1.67
C LYS A 57 -16.85 -10.79 -2.05
N LYS A 58 -17.70 -11.21 -2.99
CA LYS A 58 -17.72 -12.59 -3.51
C LYS A 58 -16.39 -13.00 -4.15
N GLU A 59 -15.79 -12.13 -4.96
CA GLU A 59 -14.51 -12.43 -5.62
C GLU A 59 -13.34 -12.50 -4.61
N LYS A 60 -13.37 -11.65 -3.56
CA LYS A 60 -12.44 -11.73 -2.42
C LYS A 60 -12.63 -13.01 -1.61
N ASP A 61 -13.88 -13.40 -1.34
CA ASP A 61 -14.22 -14.60 -0.60
C ASP A 61 -13.81 -15.86 -1.40
N GLU A 62 -14.04 -15.89 -2.72
CA GLU A 62 -13.60 -16.96 -3.63
C GLU A 62 -12.07 -17.07 -3.70
N ARG A 63 -11.34 -15.95 -3.80
CA ARG A 63 -9.87 -15.98 -3.82
C ARG A 63 -9.27 -16.37 -2.46
N CYS A 64 -9.92 -16.00 -1.36
CA CYS A 64 -9.56 -16.45 -0.01
C CYS A 64 -9.76 -17.96 0.16
N MET A 65 -10.91 -18.49 -0.27
CA MET A 65 -11.17 -19.94 -0.30
C MET A 65 -10.15 -20.70 -1.15
N ASN A 66 -9.75 -20.15 -2.29
CA ASN A 66 -8.73 -20.77 -3.15
C ASN A 66 -7.35 -20.85 -2.49
N GLY A 67 -6.93 -19.82 -1.75
CA GLY A 67 -5.64 -19.83 -1.05
C GLY A 67 -5.57 -20.83 0.10
N TRP A 68 -6.66 -20.95 0.84
CA TRP A 68 -6.79 -22.00 1.85
C TRP A 68 -6.79 -23.39 1.24
N ASN A 69 -7.52 -23.62 0.13
CA ASN A 69 -7.51 -24.92 -0.53
C ASN A 69 -6.10 -25.34 -0.97
N GLU A 70 -5.32 -24.42 -1.55
CA GLU A 70 -3.94 -24.70 -1.96
C GLU A 70 -3.04 -24.98 -0.76
N TYR A 71 -3.16 -24.18 0.31
CA TYR A 71 -2.45 -24.40 1.57
C TYR A 71 -2.75 -25.79 2.14
N LEU A 72 -4.03 -26.15 2.17
CA LEU A 72 -4.52 -27.41 2.71
C LEU A 72 -3.96 -28.60 1.93
N GLU A 73 -4.03 -28.57 0.60
CA GLU A 73 -3.49 -29.65 -0.24
C GLU A 73 -1.98 -29.83 -0.07
N GLN A 74 -1.20 -28.75 -0.13
CA GLN A 74 0.26 -28.85 0.02
C GLN A 74 0.70 -29.17 1.46
N SER A 75 -0.09 -28.80 2.46
CA SER A 75 0.22 -29.13 3.86
C SER A 75 0.17 -30.64 4.13
N LYS A 76 -0.63 -31.42 3.39
CA LYS A 76 -0.81 -32.86 3.63
C LYS A 76 0.50 -33.64 3.61
N GLU A 77 1.45 -33.27 2.76
CA GLU A 77 2.76 -33.94 2.68
C GLU A 77 3.68 -33.55 3.84
N LEU A 78 3.55 -32.32 4.35
CA LEU A 78 4.40 -31.77 5.41
C LEU A 78 3.90 -32.09 6.83
N ILE A 79 2.62 -32.43 6.99
CA ILE A 79 2.04 -32.77 8.31
C ILE A 79 2.25 -34.24 8.69
N VAL A 80 2.69 -35.08 7.75
CA VAL A 80 2.99 -36.49 8.03
C VAL A 80 4.12 -36.55 9.06
N PRO A 81 3.93 -37.26 10.20
CA PRO A 81 4.98 -37.41 11.20
C PRO A 81 6.21 -38.11 10.59
N ASP A 82 7.29 -37.36 10.44
CA ASP A 82 8.56 -37.87 9.93
C ASP A 82 9.65 -38.00 11.00
N GLY A 83 9.36 -37.54 12.23
CA GLY A 83 10.29 -37.53 13.36
C GLY A 83 11.50 -36.60 13.16
N GLY A 84 11.50 -35.77 12.12
CA GLY A 84 12.61 -34.90 11.77
C GLY A 84 12.69 -33.65 12.66
N PRO A 85 13.86 -33.00 12.74
CA PRO A 85 13.99 -31.70 13.40
C PRO A 85 13.39 -30.57 12.55
N PRO A 86 13.22 -29.36 13.13
CA PRO A 86 12.91 -28.16 12.36
C PRO A 86 13.93 -27.92 11.25
N ARG A 87 13.45 -27.59 10.05
CA ARG A 87 14.27 -27.58 8.83
C ARG A 87 13.81 -26.52 7.84
N TRP A 88 14.74 -26.08 6.99
CA TRP A 88 14.45 -25.16 5.89
C TRP A 88 14.08 -25.93 4.63
N PHE A 89 13.10 -25.44 3.89
CA PHE A 89 12.84 -25.84 2.52
C PHE A 89 12.68 -24.59 1.65
N SER A 90 12.90 -24.73 0.35
CA SER A 90 12.56 -23.67 -0.60
C SER A 90 11.25 -24.05 -1.29
N PRO A 91 10.24 -23.16 -1.32
CA PRO A 91 8.95 -23.48 -1.92
C PRO A 91 8.97 -23.50 -3.45
N LEU A 92 10.06 -23.07 -4.08
CA LEU A 92 10.22 -23.09 -5.53
C LEU A 92 11.37 -24.02 -5.88
N GLU A 93 11.08 -25.12 -6.56
CA GLU A 93 12.11 -26.03 -7.07
C GLU A 93 12.99 -25.30 -8.10
N CYS A 94 14.27 -25.13 -7.78
CA CYS A 94 15.32 -24.77 -8.73
C CYS A 94 15.10 -23.50 -9.60
N ALA A 95 14.63 -22.38 -9.02
CA ALA A 95 14.92 -21.09 -9.65
C ALA A 95 16.45 -20.87 -9.56
N PRO A 96 17.15 -20.52 -10.65
CA PRO A 96 18.59 -20.27 -10.59
C PRO A 96 18.85 -19.20 -9.54
N ARG A 97 19.74 -19.50 -8.58
CA ARG A 97 20.21 -18.55 -7.59
C ARG A 97 20.95 -17.45 -8.34
N LEU A 98 20.22 -16.42 -8.77
CA LEU A 98 20.86 -15.21 -9.25
C LEU A 98 21.55 -14.59 -8.02
N ASP A 99 22.88 -14.54 -8.04
CA ASP A 99 23.75 -14.12 -6.92
C ASP A 99 23.42 -12.75 -6.31
N ASN A 100 22.48 -12.00 -6.91
CA ASN A 100 22.10 -10.65 -6.57
C ASN A 100 20.76 -10.51 -5.81
N PHE A 101 20.01 -11.59 -5.57
CA PHE A 101 18.75 -11.49 -4.80
C PHE A 101 19.00 -11.51 -3.28
N PRO A 102 18.29 -10.65 -2.50
CA PRO A 102 18.29 -10.75 -1.05
C PRO A 102 17.67 -12.08 -0.60
N LEU A 103 18.11 -12.55 0.57
CA LEU A 103 17.57 -13.75 1.21
C LEU A 103 16.32 -13.38 2.00
N LEU A 104 15.24 -14.14 1.80
CA LEU A 104 14.01 -14.08 2.58
C LEU A 104 13.82 -15.38 3.34
N LEU A 105 13.80 -15.29 4.67
CA LEU A 105 13.53 -16.39 5.58
C LEU A 105 12.12 -16.20 6.15
N PHE A 106 11.20 -17.09 5.78
CA PHE A 106 9.85 -17.13 6.34
C PHE A 106 9.83 -17.99 7.61
N LEU A 107 9.24 -17.43 8.67
CA LEU A 107 9.08 -18.05 9.98
C LEU A 107 7.58 -18.24 10.24
N PRO A 108 7.11 -19.50 10.38
CA PRO A 108 5.69 -19.82 10.44
C PRO A 108 5.04 -19.44 11.77
N GLY A 109 3.70 -19.44 11.76
CA GLY A 109 2.88 -19.37 12.94
C GLY A 109 2.92 -20.64 13.79
N ILE A 110 1.88 -20.82 14.61
CA ILE A 110 1.80 -21.95 15.55
C ILE A 110 1.62 -23.31 14.87
N ASP A 111 1.09 -23.31 13.64
CA ASP A 111 0.95 -24.49 12.78
C ASP A 111 2.33 -25.11 12.45
N GLY A 112 3.36 -24.27 12.29
CA GLY A 112 4.72 -24.70 11.99
C GLY A 112 4.93 -25.25 10.57
N VAL A 113 3.93 -25.28 9.70
CA VAL A 113 4.01 -25.95 8.39
C VAL A 113 5.00 -25.24 7.46
N GLY A 114 5.08 -23.91 7.54
CA GLY A 114 6.00 -23.12 6.70
C GLY A 114 5.41 -22.70 5.35
N LEU A 115 4.13 -22.96 5.10
CA LEU A 115 3.45 -22.63 3.84
C LEU A 115 2.60 -21.35 3.92
N GLY A 116 2.75 -20.52 4.95
CA GLY A 116 1.92 -19.30 5.13
C GLY A 116 2.03 -18.29 3.97
N LEU A 117 3.10 -18.34 3.16
CA LEU A 117 3.30 -17.49 1.98
C LEU A 117 2.91 -18.16 0.65
N ILE A 118 2.17 -19.28 0.67
CA ILE A 118 1.90 -20.11 -0.52
C ILE A 118 1.36 -19.34 -1.74
N LEU A 119 0.38 -18.47 -1.52
CA LEU A 119 -0.21 -17.60 -2.54
C LEU A 119 0.79 -16.64 -3.20
N GLN A 120 1.95 -16.44 -2.57
CA GLN A 120 2.90 -15.39 -2.88
C GLN A 120 4.28 -15.93 -3.24
N HIS A 121 4.54 -17.23 -3.06
CA HIS A 121 5.83 -17.87 -3.34
C HIS A 121 6.35 -17.52 -4.74
N GLN A 122 5.51 -17.64 -5.77
CA GLN A 122 5.87 -17.32 -7.15
C GLN A 122 6.28 -15.85 -7.36
N LYS A 123 5.60 -14.91 -6.69
CA LYS A 123 5.91 -13.48 -6.80
C LYS A 123 7.18 -13.13 -6.02
N LEU A 124 7.31 -13.68 -4.81
CA LEU A 124 8.48 -13.48 -3.95
C LEU A 124 9.75 -14.08 -4.57
N GLY A 125 9.67 -15.27 -5.16
CA GLY A 125 10.79 -15.94 -5.82
C GLY A 125 11.37 -15.21 -7.04
N ARG A 126 10.64 -14.23 -7.60
CA ARG A 126 11.15 -13.37 -8.67
C ARG A 126 12.11 -12.28 -8.17
N ILE A 127 12.08 -12.00 -6.86
CA ILE A 127 12.84 -10.90 -6.24
C ILE A 127 13.64 -11.31 -5.00
N PHE A 128 13.38 -12.50 -4.44
CA PHE A 128 14.07 -13.03 -3.26
C PHE A 128 14.51 -14.48 -3.47
N ASP A 129 15.62 -14.86 -2.84
CA ASP A 129 15.90 -16.26 -2.50
C ASP A 129 15.07 -16.62 -1.27
N THR A 130 14.00 -17.40 -1.43
CA THR A 130 12.98 -17.61 -0.38
C THR A 130 13.12 -18.99 0.25
N TRP A 131 13.35 -19.03 1.56
CA TRP A 131 13.36 -20.26 2.36
C TRP A 131 12.29 -20.17 3.45
N CYS A 132 11.58 -21.27 3.65
CA CYS A 132 10.53 -21.38 4.64
C CYS A 132 10.97 -22.35 5.74
N LEU A 133 10.81 -21.93 7.00
CA LEU A 133 11.05 -22.81 8.14
C LEU A 133 9.84 -23.73 8.33
N HIS A 134 10.09 -25.03 8.33
CA HIS A 134 9.14 -26.04 8.72
C HIS A 134 9.49 -26.55 10.13
N ILE A 135 8.51 -26.52 11.03
CA ILE A 135 8.56 -27.06 12.39
C ILE A 135 7.54 -28.20 12.43
N PRO A 136 7.99 -29.48 12.39
CA PRO A 136 7.10 -30.63 12.33
C PRO A 136 6.05 -30.61 13.45
N VAL A 137 4.86 -31.17 13.17
CA VAL A 137 3.71 -31.16 14.09
C VAL A 137 4.06 -31.80 15.44
N ALA A 138 4.79 -32.91 15.40
CA ALA A 138 5.24 -33.64 16.59
C ALA A 138 6.48 -33.02 17.26
N ASP A 139 7.11 -32.00 16.66
CA ASP A 139 8.30 -31.36 17.22
C ASP A 139 7.96 -30.67 18.55
N ARG A 140 8.86 -30.86 19.52
CA ARG A 140 8.78 -30.27 20.87
C ARG A 140 10.02 -29.45 21.19
N THR A 141 10.69 -28.90 20.17
CA THR A 141 11.85 -28.04 20.37
C THR A 141 11.43 -26.78 21.13
N PRO A 142 12.05 -26.45 22.28
CA PRO A 142 11.72 -25.25 23.03
C PRO A 142 12.02 -23.98 22.23
N PHE A 143 11.29 -22.89 22.52
CA PHE A 143 11.46 -21.62 21.81
C PHE A 143 12.92 -21.10 21.75
N PRO A 144 13.71 -21.09 22.84
CA PRO A 144 15.10 -20.64 22.77
C PRO A 144 15.97 -21.46 21.82
N ASP A 145 15.68 -22.75 21.64
CA ASP A 145 16.43 -23.60 20.74
C ASP A 145 16.00 -23.41 19.28
N LEU A 146 14.71 -23.12 19.01
CA LEU A 146 14.27 -22.64 17.70
C LEU A 146 14.98 -21.33 17.29
N VAL A 147 15.16 -20.40 18.25
CA VAL A 147 15.93 -19.16 18.00
C VAL A 147 17.36 -19.48 17.57
N LYS A 148 18.03 -20.44 18.22
CA LYS A 148 19.40 -20.87 17.86
C LYS A 148 19.47 -21.48 16.45
N ILE A 149 18.46 -22.24 16.04
CA ILE A 149 18.40 -22.84 14.69
C ILE A 149 18.35 -21.74 13.62
N VAL A 150 17.48 -20.74 13.81
CA VAL A 150 17.37 -19.60 12.89
C VAL A 150 18.64 -18.74 12.93
N GLU A 151 19.16 -18.45 14.13
CA GLU A 151 20.40 -17.70 14.30
C GLU A 151 21.58 -18.35 13.57
N LYS A 152 21.75 -19.67 13.68
CA LYS A 152 22.81 -20.41 12.99
C LYS A 152 22.76 -20.19 11.47
N THR A 153 21.55 -20.26 10.91
CA THR A 153 21.31 -20.06 9.47
C THR A 153 21.67 -18.64 9.06
N VAL A 154 21.13 -17.66 9.79
CA VAL A 154 21.33 -16.23 9.54
C VAL A 154 22.81 -15.84 9.64
N ARG A 155 23.54 -16.34 10.64
CA ARG A 155 24.98 -16.06 10.81
C ARG A 155 25.80 -16.68 9.67
N SER A 156 25.46 -17.89 9.24
CA SER A 156 26.08 -18.53 8.08
C SER A 156 25.88 -17.70 6.81
N GLU A 157 24.65 -17.28 6.53
CA GLU A 157 24.32 -16.50 5.33
C GLU A 157 24.92 -15.09 5.36
N HIS A 158 24.98 -14.45 6.53
CA HIS A 158 25.67 -13.18 6.70
C HIS A 158 27.19 -13.30 6.47
N GLN A 159 27.81 -14.41 6.89
CA GLN A 159 29.23 -14.67 6.62
C GLN A 159 29.51 -14.85 5.13
N ARG A 160 28.59 -15.48 4.38
CA ARG A 160 28.68 -15.62 2.93
C ARG A 160 28.55 -14.28 2.21
N SER A 161 27.63 -13.41 2.65
CA SER A 161 27.31 -12.15 1.97
C SER A 161 27.08 -10.99 2.95
N ARG A 162 28.16 -10.39 3.46
CA ARG A 162 28.09 -9.34 4.52
C ARG A 162 27.30 -8.09 4.15
N ASN A 163 27.26 -7.72 2.86
CA ASN A 163 26.62 -6.50 2.38
C ASN A 163 25.16 -6.71 1.93
N ARG A 164 24.67 -7.96 1.96
CA ARG A 164 23.33 -8.33 1.53
C ARG A 164 22.39 -8.36 2.73
N PRO A 165 21.26 -7.63 2.70
CA PRO A 165 20.29 -7.68 3.78
C PRO A 165 19.59 -9.05 3.83
N ILE A 166 19.20 -9.45 5.04
CA ILE A 166 18.41 -10.66 5.28
C ILE A 166 17.01 -10.24 5.71
N TYR A 167 16.00 -10.72 5.00
CA TYR A 167 14.59 -10.48 5.30
C TYR A 167 14.08 -11.59 6.21
N LEU A 168 13.58 -11.23 7.38
CA LEU A 168 12.88 -12.15 8.28
C LEU A 168 11.38 -11.83 8.22
N VAL A 169 10.61 -12.71 7.59
CA VAL A 169 9.15 -12.59 7.49
C VAL A 169 8.55 -13.54 8.53
N GLY A 170 8.00 -12.98 9.61
CA GLY A 170 7.44 -13.77 10.70
C GLY A 170 5.93 -13.58 10.83
N GLU A 171 5.20 -14.67 10.85
CA GLU A 171 3.75 -14.68 11.16
C GLU A 171 3.52 -15.15 12.59
N SER A 172 2.74 -14.42 13.40
CA SER A 172 2.34 -14.85 14.75
C SER A 172 3.54 -15.26 15.63
N LEU A 173 3.70 -16.55 15.95
CA LEU A 173 4.87 -17.11 16.63
C LEU A 173 6.19 -16.77 15.91
N GLY A 174 6.21 -16.88 14.59
CA GLY A 174 7.36 -16.57 13.74
C GLY A 174 7.80 -15.12 13.84
N ALA A 175 6.89 -14.20 14.13
CA ALA A 175 7.25 -12.81 14.42
C ALA A 175 8.06 -12.69 15.72
N CYS A 176 7.73 -13.47 16.76
CA CYS A 176 8.53 -13.54 17.98
C CYS A 176 9.92 -14.11 17.71
N LEU A 177 10.05 -15.14 16.85
CA LEU A 177 11.34 -15.68 16.41
C LEU A 177 12.16 -14.61 15.68
N ALA A 178 11.56 -13.91 14.70
CA ALA A 178 12.22 -12.84 13.95
C ALA A 178 12.78 -11.74 14.88
N LEU A 179 11.95 -11.27 15.82
CA LEU A 179 12.33 -10.26 16.80
C LEU A 179 13.47 -10.75 17.71
N ALA A 180 13.39 -12.00 18.20
CA ALA A 180 14.41 -12.59 19.06
C ALA A 180 15.77 -12.74 18.34
N VAL A 181 15.75 -13.24 17.09
CA VAL A 181 16.97 -13.40 16.28
C VAL A 181 17.61 -12.05 15.97
N ALA A 182 16.79 -11.06 15.58
CA ALA A 182 17.28 -9.71 15.29
C ALA A 182 17.87 -9.01 16.53
N ALA A 183 17.27 -9.22 17.70
CA ALA A 183 17.76 -8.71 18.97
C ALA A 183 19.14 -9.28 19.35
N LEU A 184 19.36 -10.58 19.13
CA LEU A 184 20.61 -11.27 19.46
C LEU A 184 21.73 -10.99 18.47
N ASN A 185 21.41 -10.48 17.27
CA ASN A 185 22.37 -10.23 16.19
C ASN A 185 22.28 -8.76 15.70
N PRO A 186 22.54 -7.76 16.56
CA PRO A 186 22.31 -6.35 16.24
C PRO A 186 23.21 -5.79 15.12
N ASP A 187 24.29 -6.49 14.78
CA ASP A 187 25.25 -6.10 13.74
C ASP A 187 24.88 -6.62 12.34
N ILE A 188 23.94 -7.57 12.26
CA ILE A 188 23.46 -8.09 10.97
C ILE A 188 22.36 -7.17 10.43
N ASP A 189 22.44 -6.90 9.13
CA ASP A 189 21.51 -6.03 8.43
C ASP A 189 20.18 -6.76 8.12
N PHE A 190 19.22 -6.66 9.05
CA PHE A 190 17.89 -7.23 8.88
C PHE A 190 16.85 -6.24 8.35
N VAL A 191 15.92 -6.79 7.56
CA VAL A 191 14.60 -6.21 7.33
C VAL A 191 13.56 -7.17 7.92
N LEU A 192 12.79 -6.71 8.90
CA LEU A 192 11.76 -7.49 9.57
C LEU A 192 10.40 -7.17 8.95
N ILE A 193 9.64 -8.20 8.60
CA ILE A 193 8.25 -8.09 8.21
C ILE A 193 7.44 -8.98 9.16
N LEU A 194 6.63 -8.36 10.00
CA LEU A 194 5.97 -9.02 11.12
C LEU A 194 4.46 -8.98 10.92
N ALA A 195 3.85 -10.13 10.64
CA ALA A 195 2.40 -10.26 10.51
C ALA A 195 1.78 -10.76 11.82
N ASN A 196 0.77 -10.03 12.31
CA ASN A 196 0.00 -10.32 13.53
C ASN A 196 0.87 -10.84 14.69
N PRO A 197 1.85 -10.06 15.19
CA PRO A 197 2.91 -10.60 16.03
C PRO A 197 2.38 -11.15 17.36
N ALA A 198 2.79 -12.36 17.73
CA ALA A 198 2.34 -13.00 18.98
C ALA A 198 3.00 -12.45 20.26
N THR A 199 3.71 -11.33 20.19
CA THR A 199 4.24 -10.59 21.35
C THR A 199 3.13 -9.98 22.23
N SER A 200 1.88 -10.07 21.79
CA SER A 200 0.66 -9.77 22.54
C SER A 200 0.03 -10.96 23.23
N PHE A 201 0.55 -12.18 23.06
CA PHE A 201 -0.10 -13.39 23.57
C PHE A 201 -0.39 -13.29 25.08
N SER A 202 0.56 -12.75 25.86
CA SER A 202 0.39 -12.54 27.31
C SER A 202 -0.70 -11.51 27.70
N ARG A 203 -1.31 -10.83 26.73
CA ARG A 203 -2.43 -9.89 26.87
C ARG A 203 -3.65 -10.32 26.06
N SER A 204 -3.63 -11.52 25.48
CA SER A 204 -4.75 -12.08 24.73
C SER A 204 -5.57 -13.01 25.60
N ASP A 205 -6.86 -13.12 25.29
CA ASP A 205 -7.76 -14.09 25.92
C ASP A 205 -7.37 -15.53 25.58
N LEU A 206 -6.60 -15.75 24.51
CA LEU A 206 -6.09 -17.06 24.09
C LEU A 206 -5.28 -17.79 25.18
N GLN A 207 -4.73 -17.06 26.17
CA GLN A 207 -4.09 -17.68 27.34
C GLN A 207 -5.05 -18.55 28.15
N LEU A 208 -6.34 -18.22 28.17
CA LEU A 208 -7.38 -18.95 28.89
C LEU A 208 -7.61 -20.35 28.31
N LEU A 209 -7.22 -20.60 27.05
CA LEU A 209 -7.31 -21.94 26.45
C LEU A 209 -6.36 -22.94 27.10
N THR A 210 -5.21 -22.51 27.64
CA THR A 210 -4.23 -23.42 28.24
C THR A 210 -4.82 -24.19 29.43
N PRO A 211 -5.36 -23.54 30.48
CA PRO A 211 -5.97 -24.25 31.61
C PRO A 211 -7.24 -25.02 31.20
N LEU A 212 -7.99 -24.55 30.20
CA LEU A 212 -9.15 -25.26 29.66
C LEU A 212 -8.77 -26.60 29.01
N LEU A 213 -7.71 -26.61 28.20
CA LEU A 213 -7.20 -27.81 27.53
C LEU A 213 -6.58 -28.81 28.52
N GLU A 214 -5.96 -28.33 29.59
CA GLU A 214 -5.44 -29.18 30.68
C GLU A 214 -6.56 -29.82 31.51
N ALA A 215 -7.69 -29.14 31.67
CA ALA A 215 -8.85 -29.64 32.40
C ALA A 215 -9.70 -30.66 31.61
N LEU A 216 -9.52 -30.76 30.29
CA LEU A 216 -10.26 -31.68 29.43
C LEU A 216 -9.80 -33.14 29.62
N PRO A 217 -10.71 -34.11 29.85
CA PRO A 217 -10.37 -35.53 30.00
C PRO A 217 -9.66 -36.11 28.76
N ASP A 218 -8.64 -36.94 28.97
CA ASP A 218 -7.86 -37.61 27.91
C ASP A 218 -8.62 -38.61 27.02
N PRO A 219 -9.76 -39.25 27.40
CA PRO A 219 -10.51 -40.13 26.51
C PRO A 219 -11.06 -39.46 25.23
N LEU A 220 -11.04 -38.12 25.15
CA LEU A 220 -11.44 -37.33 23.98
C LEU A 220 -10.26 -37.02 23.03
N SER A 221 -9.01 -37.33 23.41
CA SER A 221 -7.82 -36.97 22.62
C SER A 221 -7.59 -37.82 21.35
N PRO A 222 -7.88 -39.14 21.31
CA PRO A 222 -7.82 -39.90 20.05
C PRO A 222 -9.02 -39.59 19.14
N GLY A 223 -10.09 -39.04 19.73
CA GLY A 223 -11.34 -38.73 19.06
C GLY A 223 -11.39 -37.32 18.48
N LEU A 224 -10.53 -36.38 18.87
CA LEU A 224 -10.64 -34.98 18.42
C LEU A 224 -10.63 -34.82 16.89
N PRO A 225 -9.77 -35.51 16.11
CA PRO A 225 -9.85 -35.47 14.65
C PRO A 225 -11.14 -36.13 14.12
N ASN A 226 -11.66 -37.16 14.79
CA ASN A 226 -12.89 -37.86 14.40
C ASN A 226 -14.17 -37.09 14.80
N ILE A 227 -14.15 -36.37 15.91
CA ILE A 227 -15.23 -35.50 16.42
C ILE A 227 -15.28 -34.20 15.58
N LEU A 228 -14.14 -33.72 15.08
CA LEU A 228 -14.06 -32.59 14.15
C LEU A 228 -14.36 -33.02 12.68
N LYS A 229 -14.20 -34.31 12.34
CA LYS A 229 -14.58 -34.89 11.03
C LYS A 229 -16.05 -35.31 10.95
N LEU A 230 -16.67 -35.68 12.07
CA LEU A 230 -18.10 -35.94 12.15
C LEU A 230 -18.84 -34.60 12.19
N THR A 231 -19.94 -34.50 11.45
CA THR A 231 -20.81 -33.33 11.28
C THR A 231 -21.55 -32.86 12.56
N GLU A 232 -20.99 -33.11 13.75
CA GLU A 232 -21.59 -32.78 15.05
C GLU A 232 -20.65 -31.88 15.88
N GLY A 233 -20.38 -30.66 15.37
CA GLY A 233 -19.75 -29.58 16.15
C GLY A 233 -20.52 -29.21 17.45
N GLU A 234 -21.73 -29.73 17.64
CA GLU A 234 -22.51 -29.62 18.87
C GLU A 234 -21.91 -30.42 20.03
N SER A 235 -21.30 -31.60 19.82
CA SER A 235 -20.75 -32.40 20.93
C SER A 235 -19.52 -31.76 21.56
N LEU A 236 -18.65 -31.14 20.74
CA LEU A 236 -17.46 -30.44 21.20
C LEU A 236 -17.83 -29.13 21.92
N ARG A 237 -18.86 -28.43 21.42
CA ARG A 237 -19.49 -27.28 22.10
C ARG A 237 -20.11 -27.65 23.44
N ILE A 238 -20.90 -28.72 23.51
CA ILE A 238 -21.55 -29.16 24.76
C ILE A 238 -20.51 -29.53 25.83
N VAL A 239 -19.44 -30.24 25.44
CA VAL A 239 -18.34 -30.59 26.37
C VAL A 239 -17.63 -29.33 26.84
N LEU A 240 -17.30 -28.40 25.94
CA LEU A 240 -16.62 -27.17 26.30
C LEU A 240 -17.49 -26.23 27.15
N ASP A 241 -18.77 -26.10 26.83
CA ASP A 241 -19.75 -25.33 27.61
C ASP A 241 -19.90 -25.93 29.02
N SER A 242 -19.86 -27.25 29.17
CA SER A 242 -19.90 -27.92 30.49
C SER A 242 -18.67 -27.65 31.35
N VAL A 243 -17.48 -27.51 30.74
CA VAL A 243 -16.24 -27.14 31.43
C VAL A 243 -16.24 -25.64 31.76
N VAL A 244 -16.75 -24.81 30.85
CA VAL A 244 -16.89 -23.35 31.04
C VAL A 244 -17.87 -23.03 32.18
N GLN A 245 -18.93 -23.83 32.37
CA GLN A 245 -19.85 -23.68 33.51
C GLN A 245 -19.20 -23.90 34.88
N GLY A 246 -18.04 -24.56 34.95
CA GLY A 246 -17.25 -24.75 36.17
C GLY A 246 -16.28 -23.63 36.52
N LEU A 247 -16.16 -22.58 35.69
CA LEU A 247 -15.11 -21.55 35.80
C LEU A 247 -15.63 -20.16 36.23
N PRO A 248 -14.79 -19.31 36.86
CA PRO A 248 -15.19 -18.00 37.39
C PRO A 248 -15.44 -16.89 36.35
N LEU A 249 -15.18 -17.12 35.05
CA LEU A 249 -15.33 -16.16 33.94
C LEU A 249 -16.08 -16.79 32.75
N GLN A 250 -17.34 -17.17 32.97
CA GLN A 250 -18.12 -18.00 32.04
C GLN A 250 -18.34 -17.35 30.66
N THR A 251 -18.62 -16.04 30.61
CA THR A 251 -18.98 -15.36 29.36
C THR A 251 -17.79 -15.21 28.41
N THR A 252 -16.64 -14.74 28.90
CA THR A 252 -15.43 -14.53 28.09
C THR A 252 -14.78 -15.84 27.67
N ALA A 253 -14.75 -16.84 28.57
CA ALA A 253 -14.23 -18.17 28.23
C ALA A 253 -15.13 -18.88 27.20
N GLY A 254 -16.45 -18.76 27.32
CA GLY A 254 -17.41 -19.33 26.37
C GLY A 254 -17.30 -18.71 24.97
N GLU A 255 -17.19 -17.38 24.87
CA GLU A 255 -17.00 -16.68 23.59
C GLU A 255 -15.67 -17.05 22.92
N LEU A 256 -14.56 -17.05 23.66
CA LEU A 256 -13.25 -17.45 23.15
C LEU A 256 -13.25 -18.89 22.62
N VAL A 257 -13.84 -19.81 23.37
CA VAL A 257 -13.93 -21.21 22.97
C VAL A 257 -14.80 -21.35 21.73
N LYS A 258 -15.91 -20.62 21.65
CA LYS A 258 -16.76 -20.59 20.45
C LYS A 258 -15.98 -20.07 19.23
N ASP A 259 -15.24 -18.99 19.37
CA ASP A 259 -14.49 -18.38 18.26
C ASP A 259 -13.35 -19.29 17.80
N PHE A 260 -12.60 -19.86 18.75
CA PHE A 260 -11.53 -20.81 18.46
C PHE A 260 -12.06 -22.13 17.85
N THR A 261 -13.17 -22.65 18.37
CA THR A 261 -13.82 -23.86 17.84
C THR A 261 -14.38 -23.60 16.44
N THR A 262 -15.00 -22.44 16.21
CA THR A 262 -15.47 -22.04 14.88
C THR A 262 -14.31 -21.94 13.89
N PHE A 263 -13.16 -21.41 14.33
CA PHE A 263 -11.93 -21.33 13.55
C PHE A 263 -11.33 -22.72 13.23
N LEU A 264 -11.34 -23.66 14.18
CA LEU A 264 -10.88 -25.03 13.92
C LEU A 264 -11.86 -25.81 13.02
N LEU A 265 -13.17 -25.67 13.25
CA LEU A 265 -14.22 -26.37 12.52
C LEU A 265 -14.34 -25.90 11.07
N SER A 266 -14.01 -24.65 10.77
CA SER A 266 -13.96 -24.19 9.38
C SER A 266 -12.85 -24.88 8.57
N MET A 267 -11.91 -25.57 9.23
CA MET A 267 -10.68 -26.07 8.61
C MET A 267 -10.25 -27.44 9.17
N PRO A 268 -10.83 -28.55 8.68
CA PRO A 268 -10.59 -29.90 9.23
C PRO A 268 -9.12 -30.35 9.33
N ILE A 269 -8.23 -29.88 8.43
CA ILE A 269 -6.80 -30.20 8.48
C ILE A 269 -6.07 -29.46 9.61
N LEU A 270 -6.57 -28.30 10.08
CA LEU A 270 -5.99 -27.64 11.27
C LEU A 270 -6.12 -28.53 12.51
N ALA A 271 -7.14 -29.39 12.58
CA ALA A 271 -7.25 -30.41 13.62
C ALA A 271 -6.11 -31.44 13.55
N ASP A 272 -5.72 -31.83 12.32
CA ASP A 272 -4.62 -32.77 12.08
C ASP A 272 -3.24 -32.09 12.35
N ILE A 273 -3.13 -30.76 12.16
CA ILE A 273 -1.92 -29.96 12.45
C ILE A 273 -1.80 -29.64 13.95
N LEU A 274 -2.90 -29.34 14.63
CA LEU A 274 -2.93 -28.94 16.05
C LEU A 274 -3.77 -29.90 16.92
N PRO A 275 -3.40 -31.19 17.04
CA PRO A 275 -3.98 -32.08 18.06
C PRO A 275 -3.88 -31.48 19.46
N LYS A 276 -4.73 -31.90 20.41
CA LYS A 276 -4.80 -31.36 21.79
C LYS A 276 -3.41 -31.17 22.41
N GLU A 277 -2.59 -32.21 22.41
CA GLU A 277 -1.26 -32.23 23.03
C GLU A 277 -0.29 -31.28 22.32
N THR A 278 -0.36 -31.22 20.98
CA THR A 278 0.42 -30.28 20.18
C THR A 278 -0.03 -28.85 20.43
N LEU A 279 -1.32 -28.57 20.40
CA LEU A 279 -1.88 -27.26 20.66
C LEU A 279 -1.48 -26.75 22.05
N LEU A 280 -1.61 -27.59 23.08
CA LEU A 280 -1.19 -27.25 24.44
C LEU A 280 0.31 -26.91 24.49
N TRP A 281 1.15 -27.70 23.81
CA TRP A 281 2.56 -27.41 23.67
C TRP A 281 2.83 -26.07 22.96
N LYS A 282 2.16 -25.81 21.83
CA LYS A 282 2.32 -24.58 21.05
C LYS A 282 1.85 -23.34 21.82
N LEU A 283 0.79 -23.44 22.63
CA LEU A 283 0.33 -22.34 23.50
C LEU A 283 1.35 -22.03 24.62
N LYS A 284 1.92 -23.06 25.25
CA LYS A 284 3.02 -22.88 26.23
C LYS A 284 4.25 -22.24 25.58
N MET A 285 4.58 -22.69 24.38
CA MET A 285 5.67 -22.12 23.58
C MET A 285 5.39 -20.66 23.19
N LEU A 286 4.16 -20.30 22.80
CA LEU A 286 3.75 -18.92 22.52
C LEU A 286 3.93 -18.02 23.74
N ASN A 287 3.58 -18.49 24.93
CA ASN A 287 3.80 -17.74 26.17
C ASN A 287 5.29 -17.46 26.39
N SER A 288 6.13 -18.49 26.26
CA SER A 288 7.58 -18.37 26.33
C SER A 288 8.13 -17.41 25.27
N ALA A 289 7.67 -17.54 24.03
CA ALA A 289 8.06 -16.72 22.89
C ALA A 289 7.72 -15.24 23.09
N SER A 290 6.50 -14.96 23.54
CA SER A 290 6.01 -13.60 23.84
C SER A 290 6.90 -12.93 24.89
N ALA A 291 7.16 -13.62 26.02
CA ALA A 291 8.03 -13.08 27.07
C ALA A 291 9.49 -12.89 26.61
N TYR A 292 10.01 -13.86 25.84
CA TYR A 292 11.39 -13.84 25.35
C TYR A 292 11.64 -12.70 24.37
N ALA A 293 10.72 -12.49 23.41
CA ALA A 293 10.81 -11.39 22.45
C ALA A 293 10.57 -10.04 23.15
N HIS A 294 9.57 -9.95 24.03
CA HIS A 294 9.23 -8.71 24.74
C HIS A 294 10.41 -8.13 25.53
N SER A 295 11.13 -8.98 26.27
CA SER A 295 12.30 -8.57 27.08
C SER A 295 13.48 -8.02 26.27
N ARG A 296 13.45 -8.16 24.94
CA ARG A 296 14.57 -7.80 24.05
C ARG A 296 14.24 -6.73 23.01
N LEU A 297 13.01 -6.22 22.96
CA LEU A 297 12.56 -5.27 21.93
C LEU A 297 13.46 -4.05 21.78
N TYR A 298 13.99 -3.51 22.88
CA TYR A 298 14.86 -2.32 22.88
C TYR A 298 16.23 -2.52 22.21
N SER A 299 16.67 -3.77 22.05
CA SER A 299 17.94 -4.08 21.38
C SER A 299 17.82 -4.08 19.85
N ILE A 300 16.60 -4.09 19.31
CA ILE A 300 16.33 -4.25 17.89
C ILE A 300 16.59 -2.93 17.16
N LYS A 301 17.53 -2.94 16.22
CA LYS A 301 17.91 -1.79 15.36
C LYS A 301 17.47 -1.94 13.90
N ALA A 302 16.90 -3.10 13.58
CA ALA A 302 16.48 -3.49 12.24
C ALA A 302 15.37 -2.58 11.69
N GLN A 303 15.27 -2.53 10.36
CA GLN A 303 14.13 -1.92 9.70
C GLN A 303 12.93 -2.86 9.83
N THR A 304 11.80 -2.38 10.32
CA THR A 304 10.64 -3.22 10.67
C THR A 304 9.37 -2.73 10.00
N LEU A 305 8.68 -3.64 9.33
CA LEU A 305 7.34 -3.46 8.80
C LEU A 305 6.39 -4.35 9.60
N ILE A 306 5.40 -3.74 10.23
CA ILE A 306 4.39 -4.46 11.01
C ILE A 306 3.10 -4.48 10.22
N LEU A 307 2.53 -5.67 10.03
CA LEU A 307 1.26 -5.90 9.36
C LEU A 307 0.26 -6.42 10.40
N CYS A 308 -0.82 -5.69 10.63
CA CYS A 308 -1.80 -6.00 11.67
C CYS A 308 -3.20 -6.10 11.08
N SER A 309 -3.93 -7.10 11.55
CA SER A 309 -5.28 -7.41 11.09
C SER A 309 -6.32 -6.89 12.07
N GLY A 310 -7.44 -6.39 11.55
CA GLY A 310 -8.52 -5.79 12.35
C GLY A 310 -9.53 -6.79 12.90
N ASN A 311 -9.79 -7.87 12.17
CA ASN A 311 -10.70 -8.95 12.56
C ASN A 311 -9.92 -10.19 13.04
N ASP A 312 -8.76 -9.99 13.66
CA ASP A 312 -7.99 -11.08 14.27
C ASP A 312 -8.70 -11.56 15.54
N LEU A 313 -9.30 -12.74 15.48
CA LEU A 313 -10.02 -13.37 16.60
C LEU A 313 -9.06 -14.04 17.61
N LEU A 314 -7.79 -14.23 17.26
CA LEU A 314 -6.84 -14.98 18.10
C LEU A 314 -5.98 -14.04 18.94
N LEU A 315 -5.55 -12.92 18.36
CA LEU A 315 -4.68 -11.95 19.01
C LEU A 315 -5.21 -10.52 18.86
N PRO A 316 -4.97 -9.63 19.85
CA PRO A 316 -5.29 -8.21 19.73
C PRO A 316 -4.29 -7.48 18.81
N SER A 317 -4.24 -7.87 17.54
CA SER A 317 -3.18 -7.54 16.59
C SER A 317 -3.04 -6.05 16.29
N GLN A 318 -4.13 -5.29 16.19
CA GLN A 318 -4.03 -3.83 16.00
C GLN A 318 -3.38 -3.11 17.20
N ARG A 319 -3.82 -3.44 18.42
CA ARG A 319 -3.26 -2.87 19.65
C ARG A 319 -1.79 -3.23 19.80
N GLU A 320 -1.44 -4.45 19.40
CA GLU A 320 -0.06 -4.92 19.42
C GLU A 320 0.82 -4.19 18.42
N GLY A 321 0.35 -3.98 17.19
CA GLY A 321 1.07 -3.20 16.19
C GLY A 321 1.40 -1.80 16.67
N GLU A 322 0.42 -1.10 17.26
CA GLU A 322 0.62 0.23 17.83
C GLU A 322 1.62 0.22 19.00
N ARG A 323 1.60 -0.82 19.83
CA ARG A 323 2.54 -0.98 20.94
C ARG A 323 3.96 -1.18 20.42
N LEU A 324 4.16 -2.09 19.48
CA LEU A 324 5.47 -2.35 18.85
C LEU A 324 5.99 -1.11 18.12
N LEU A 325 5.12 -0.36 17.46
CA LEU A 325 5.46 0.90 16.79
C LEU A 325 6.01 1.96 17.75
N LYS A 326 5.56 1.95 19.02
CA LYS A 326 6.03 2.85 20.08
C LYS A 326 7.37 2.41 20.68
N LEU A 327 7.65 1.10 20.68
CA LEU A 327 8.82 0.51 21.33
C LEU A 327 10.02 0.31 20.40
N LEU A 328 9.76 0.01 19.12
CA LEU A 328 10.79 -0.16 18.10
C LEU A 328 11.29 1.20 17.59
N PRO A 329 12.46 1.24 16.91
CA PRO A 329 13.03 2.49 16.41
C PRO A 329 12.07 3.23 15.46
N LYS A 330 11.53 4.38 15.92
CA LYS A 330 10.50 5.14 15.19
C LYS A 330 10.88 5.49 13.75
N SER A 331 12.16 5.77 13.48
CA SER A 331 12.65 6.15 12.14
C SER A 331 12.73 4.99 11.16
N LYS A 332 12.58 3.75 11.61
CA LYS A 332 12.74 2.54 10.82
C LYS A 332 11.56 1.58 10.95
N CYS A 333 10.48 2.00 11.61
CA CYS A 333 9.33 1.18 11.91
C CYS A 333 8.06 1.75 11.28
N GLU A 334 7.38 0.94 10.49
CA GLU A 334 6.15 1.27 9.78
C GLU A 334 5.07 0.26 10.14
N LEU A 335 3.82 0.72 10.25
CA LEU A 335 2.66 -0.09 10.61
C LEU A 335 1.63 -0.02 9.48
N ARG A 336 1.18 -1.19 9.01
CA ARG A 336 0.05 -1.36 8.09
C ARG A 336 -1.09 -2.05 8.82
N LYS A 337 -2.28 -1.48 8.72
CA LYS A 337 -3.50 -2.03 9.32
C LYS A 337 -4.43 -2.51 8.21
N PHE A 338 -4.93 -3.73 8.35
CA PHE A 338 -5.86 -4.37 7.43
C PHE A 338 -7.15 -4.66 8.21
N ASP A 339 -8.04 -3.68 8.26
CA ASP A 339 -9.19 -3.69 9.18
C ASP A 339 -10.15 -4.86 8.95
N CYS A 340 -10.25 -5.35 7.72
CA CYS A 340 -11.14 -6.45 7.37
C CYS A 340 -10.49 -7.85 7.42
N SER A 341 -9.18 -7.94 7.66
CA SER A 341 -8.42 -9.19 7.64
C SER A 341 -8.44 -9.91 8.99
N GLY A 342 -8.29 -11.23 8.96
CA GLY A 342 -8.15 -12.13 10.10
C GLY A 342 -6.70 -12.50 10.42
N HIS A 343 -6.50 -13.56 11.20
CA HIS A 343 -5.18 -13.91 11.74
C HIS A 343 -4.15 -14.35 10.68
N PHE A 344 -4.59 -15.06 9.63
CA PHE A 344 -3.71 -15.61 8.58
C PHE A 344 -3.61 -14.66 7.40
N LEU A 345 -3.05 -13.47 7.66
CA LEU A 345 -3.02 -12.36 6.72
C LEU A 345 -2.45 -12.74 5.34
N PHE A 346 -1.44 -13.61 5.29
CA PHE A 346 -0.78 -13.98 4.04
C PHE A 346 -1.53 -15.00 3.18
N LEU A 347 -2.53 -15.68 3.75
CA LEU A 347 -3.41 -16.62 3.04
C LEU A 347 -4.67 -15.93 2.49
N GLU A 348 -4.89 -14.67 2.83
CA GLU A 348 -6.00 -13.90 2.26
C GLU A 348 -5.66 -13.39 0.86
N GLY A 349 -6.50 -13.73 -0.12
CA GLY A 349 -6.30 -13.33 -1.53
C GLY A 349 -6.34 -11.81 -1.80
N SER A 350 -6.76 -11.01 -0.82
CA SER A 350 -6.75 -9.54 -0.90
C SER A 350 -5.38 -8.92 -0.61
N ILE A 351 -4.49 -9.67 0.05
CA ILE A 351 -3.18 -9.20 0.50
C ILE A 351 -2.11 -9.60 -0.50
N ASP A 352 -1.26 -8.64 -0.88
CA ASP A 352 -0.11 -8.86 -1.74
C ASP A 352 1.14 -8.25 -1.08
N LEU A 353 1.94 -9.11 -0.46
CA LEU A 353 3.15 -8.76 0.27
C LEU A 353 4.19 -8.10 -0.64
N VAL A 354 4.34 -8.56 -1.90
CA VAL A 354 5.28 -7.92 -2.84
C VAL A 354 4.85 -6.48 -3.12
N THR A 355 3.56 -6.27 -3.36
CA THR A 355 2.98 -4.92 -3.54
C THR A 355 3.19 -4.06 -2.30
N ILE A 356 2.96 -4.61 -1.10
CA ILE A 356 3.18 -3.89 0.17
C ILE A 356 4.67 -3.52 0.35
N ILE A 357 5.60 -4.44 0.06
CA ILE A 357 7.04 -4.18 0.15
C ILE A 357 7.46 -3.08 -0.84
N LYS A 358 6.90 -3.08 -2.06
CA LYS A 358 7.12 -2.03 -3.06
C LYS A 358 6.58 -0.68 -2.59
N GLY A 359 5.31 -0.65 -2.16
CA GLY A 359 4.64 0.55 -1.65
C GLY A 359 5.41 1.18 -0.49
N THR A 360 5.86 0.37 0.46
CA THR A 360 6.65 0.84 1.62
C THR A 360 8.09 1.25 1.27
N SER A 361 8.60 0.91 0.08
CA SER A 361 10.03 1.06 -0.29
C SER A 361 10.99 0.26 0.60
N TYR A 362 10.54 -0.90 1.10
CA TYR A 362 11.35 -1.79 1.96
C TYR A 362 12.22 -2.76 1.16
N TYR A 363 11.94 -2.99 -0.11
CA TYR A 363 12.79 -3.83 -0.96
C TYR A 363 14.12 -3.13 -1.23
N ARG A 364 15.23 -3.75 -0.84
CA ARG A 364 16.59 -3.25 -1.07
C ARG A 364 17.55 -4.43 -1.18
N ARG A 365 18.53 -4.33 -2.08
CA ARG A 365 19.53 -5.38 -2.29
C ARG A 365 20.84 -5.13 -1.54
N GLY A 366 21.04 -3.91 -1.04
CA GLY A 366 22.18 -3.52 -0.23
C GLY A 366 21.78 -2.81 1.06
N LYS A 367 22.78 -2.28 1.76
CA LYS A 367 22.63 -1.60 3.07
C LYS A 367 21.64 -0.42 3.08
N TYR A 368 21.48 0.25 1.95
CA TYR A 368 20.59 1.39 1.80
C TYR A 368 19.68 1.17 0.59
N HIS A 369 18.43 1.59 0.70
CA HIS A 369 17.48 1.54 -0.42
C HIS A 369 17.93 2.49 -1.54
N ASN A 370 18.03 1.96 -2.74
CA ASN A 370 18.32 2.74 -3.95
C ASN A 370 17.11 2.72 -4.88
N TYR A 371 16.47 3.88 -5.03
CA TYR A 371 15.25 4.08 -5.82
C TYR A 371 15.33 3.69 -7.30
N LEU A 372 16.52 3.42 -7.84
CA LEU A 372 16.68 2.95 -9.22
C LEU A 372 17.01 1.47 -9.27
N SER A 373 18.11 1.06 -8.63
CA SER A 373 18.52 -0.33 -8.70
C SER A 373 17.54 -1.24 -7.96
N ASP A 374 16.94 -0.80 -6.86
CA ASP A 374 15.99 -1.60 -6.10
C ASP A 374 14.54 -1.38 -6.58
N PHE A 375 14.33 -0.64 -7.68
CA PHE A 375 12.98 -0.47 -8.18
C PHE A 375 12.50 -1.71 -8.94
N ILE A 376 11.30 -2.17 -8.58
CA ILE A 376 10.59 -3.24 -9.28
C ILE A 376 9.43 -2.60 -10.06
N PRO A 377 9.40 -2.71 -11.40
CA PRO A 377 8.30 -2.19 -12.21
C PRO A 377 6.91 -2.67 -11.74
N PRO A 378 5.87 -1.83 -11.85
CA PRO A 378 4.51 -2.25 -11.55
C PRO A 378 4.04 -3.29 -12.57
N THR A 379 3.37 -4.31 -12.08
CA THR A 379 2.62 -5.26 -12.90
C THR A 379 1.36 -4.59 -13.45
N PRO A 380 0.80 -5.07 -14.58
CA PRO A 380 -0.46 -4.55 -15.09
C PRO A 380 -1.59 -4.55 -14.06
N ASP A 381 -1.63 -5.56 -13.18
CA ASP A 381 -2.63 -5.68 -12.12
C ASP A 381 -2.46 -4.59 -11.04
N GLU A 382 -1.22 -4.29 -10.63
CA GLU A 382 -0.95 -3.17 -9.72
C GLU A 382 -1.34 -1.84 -10.36
N VAL A 383 -1.04 -1.63 -11.65
CA VAL A 383 -1.44 -0.42 -12.35
C VAL A 383 -2.97 -0.29 -12.42
N ARG A 384 -3.69 -1.39 -12.72
CA ARG A 384 -5.16 -1.37 -12.70
C ARG A 384 -5.71 -1.01 -11.32
N LYS A 385 -5.19 -1.63 -10.25
CA LYS A 385 -5.58 -1.29 -8.87
C LYS A 385 -5.29 0.17 -8.51
N VAL A 386 -4.17 0.71 -8.97
CA VAL A 386 -3.84 2.13 -8.81
C VAL A 386 -4.91 2.98 -9.52
N ILE A 387 -5.20 2.70 -10.80
CA ILE A 387 -6.23 3.42 -11.58
C ILE A 387 -7.60 3.34 -10.89
N GLU A 388 -8.00 2.17 -10.40
CA GLU A 388 -9.26 1.95 -9.68
C GLU A 388 -9.33 2.71 -8.35
N SER A 389 -8.20 2.82 -7.63
CA SER A 389 -8.10 3.63 -6.41
C SER A 389 -8.33 5.12 -6.69
N TYR A 390 -8.08 5.56 -7.92
CA TYR A 390 -8.37 6.89 -8.43
C TYR A 390 -9.66 6.92 -9.27
N SER A 391 -10.60 5.99 -9.08
CA SER A 391 -11.83 5.88 -9.89
C SER A 391 -12.73 7.12 -9.87
N LEU A 392 -12.70 7.94 -8.81
CA LEU A 392 -13.38 9.24 -8.81
C LEU A 392 -12.79 10.19 -9.87
N TYR A 393 -11.50 10.09 -10.19
CA TYR A 393 -10.86 10.81 -11.29
C TYR A 393 -11.25 10.29 -12.67
N ASN A 394 -11.78 9.06 -12.78
CA ASN A 394 -12.36 8.59 -14.05
C ASN A 394 -13.57 9.45 -14.45
N LEU A 395 -14.26 10.08 -13.49
CA LEU A 395 -15.32 11.07 -13.77
C LEU A 395 -14.78 12.40 -14.29
N VAL A 396 -13.50 12.70 -14.09
CA VAL A 396 -12.86 13.90 -14.63
C VAL A 396 -12.51 13.65 -16.10
N ALA A 397 -12.12 12.43 -16.50
CA ALA A 397 -11.61 12.12 -17.85
C ALA A 397 -10.40 13.00 -18.24
N THR A 398 -9.53 12.43 -19.06
CA THR A 398 -8.30 13.10 -19.48
C THR A 398 -8.28 13.30 -20.99
N VAL A 399 -7.76 14.44 -21.43
CA VAL A 399 -7.40 14.70 -22.83
C VAL A 399 -5.89 14.82 -22.87
N MET A 400 -5.26 14.00 -23.71
CA MET A 400 -3.84 14.04 -23.97
C MET A 400 -3.62 14.61 -25.37
N LEU A 401 -2.78 15.63 -25.49
CA LEU A 401 -2.33 16.19 -26.76
C LEU A 401 -0.80 16.19 -26.79
N SER A 402 -0.21 15.90 -27.94
CA SER A 402 1.25 15.96 -28.11
C SER A 402 1.64 16.57 -29.46
N THR A 403 2.82 17.16 -29.54
CA THR A 403 3.39 17.72 -30.77
C THR A 403 4.35 16.73 -31.42
N LEU A 404 4.15 16.43 -32.71
CA LEU A 404 5.05 15.63 -33.54
C LEU A 404 6.34 16.42 -33.89
N GLU A 405 7.34 15.74 -34.46
CA GLU A 405 8.64 16.36 -34.82
C GLU A 405 8.51 17.49 -35.84
N ASP A 406 7.55 17.36 -36.77
CA ASP A 406 7.22 18.35 -37.80
C ASP A 406 6.46 19.58 -37.25
N GLY A 407 6.07 19.54 -35.96
CA GLY A 407 5.32 20.60 -35.29
C GLY A 407 3.79 20.40 -35.30
N THR A 408 3.29 19.32 -35.91
CA THR A 408 1.85 19.03 -35.94
C THR A 408 1.36 18.60 -34.56
N VAL A 409 0.27 19.21 -34.08
CA VAL A 409 -0.39 18.81 -32.83
C VAL A 409 -1.34 17.65 -33.11
N VAL A 410 -1.28 16.60 -32.29
CA VAL A 410 -2.11 15.39 -32.44
C VAL A 410 -2.75 14.99 -31.13
N LYS A 411 -3.89 14.28 -31.22
CA LYS A 411 -4.53 13.63 -30.06
C LYS A 411 -3.67 12.47 -29.58
N GLY A 412 -3.66 12.26 -28.27
CA GLY A 412 -2.89 11.22 -27.60
C GLY A 412 -1.42 11.59 -27.44
N LEU A 413 -0.63 10.57 -27.15
CA LEU A 413 0.78 10.72 -26.78
C LEU A 413 1.74 10.46 -27.95
N ALA A 414 1.32 10.41 -29.21
CA ALA A 414 2.17 10.00 -30.34
C ALA A 414 3.45 10.85 -30.52
N GLY A 415 3.42 12.14 -30.17
CA GLY A 415 4.59 13.04 -30.22
C GLY A 415 5.62 12.82 -29.11
N ILE A 416 5.35 11.94 -28.15
CA ILE A 416 6.29 11.65 -27.05
C ILE A 416 7.43 10.74 -27.53
N PRO A 417 8.71 11.11 -27.26
CA PRO A 417 9.85 10.26 -27.58
C PRO A 417 9.79 8.91 -26.85
N SER A 418 9.86 7.81 -27.61
CA SER A 418 9.84 6.44 -27.07
C SER A 418 11.12 6.10 -26.29
N GLU A 419 12.26 6.66 -26.69
CA GLU A 419 13.56 6.38 -26.10
C GLU A 419 14.05 7.53 -25.23
N GLY A 420 14.54 7.20 -24.04
CA GLY A 420 15.14 8.16 -23.11
C GLY A 420 16.65 8.35 -23.26
N PRO A 421 17.23 9.29 -22.48
CA PRO A 421 16.58 10.03 -21.41
C PRO A 421 15.63 11.13 -21.90
N VAL A 422 14.46 11.24 -21.28
CA VAL A 422 13.46 12.31 -21.52
C VAL A 422 13.14 13.00 -20.20
N LEU A 423 13.05 14.32 -20.22
CA LEU A 423 12.62 15.14 -19.08
C LEU A 423 11.31 15.86 -19.44
N PHE A 424 10.21 15.46 -18.82
CA PHE A 424 8.95 16.20 -18.85
C PHE A 424 8.99 17.34 -17.83
N VAL A 425 8.73 18.55 -18.28
CA VAL A 425 8.74 19.76 -17.45
C VAL A 425 7.42 20.50 -17.64
N GLY A 426 6.69 20.76 -16.56
CA GLY A 426 5.38 21.43 -16.64
C GLY A 426 4.98 22.13 -15.35
N ASP A 427 3.76 22.66 -15.36
CA ASP A 427 3.10 23.23 -14.18
C ASP A 427 2.48 22.14 -13.30
N HIS A 428 2.26 22.47 -12.02
CA HIS A 428 1.71 21.55 -11.04
C HIS A 428 0.31 21.99 -10.63
N MET A 429 -0.67 21.09 -10.74
CA MET A 429 -2.00 21.34 -10.19
C MET A 429 -1.97 21.30 -8.66
N LEU A 430 -2.97 21.91 -8.06
CA LEU A 430 -3.23 21.91 -6.63
C LEU A 430 -3.17 20.48 -6.08
N LEU A 431 -2.45 20.27 -4.98
CA LEU A 431 -2.18 18.97 -4.35
C LEU A 431 -1.52 17.91 -5.25
N GLY A 432 -1.07 18.28 -6.46
CA GLY A 432 -0.51 17.35 -7.43
C GLY A 432 -1.50 16.38 -8.05
N LEU A 433 -2.74 16.84 -8.25
CA LEU A 433 -3.80 16.04 -8.88
C LEU A 433 -3.49 15.58 -10.31
N ASP A 434 -2.55 16.25 -10.97
CA ASP A 434 -2.16 15.99 -12.34
C ASP A 434 -1.22 14.78 -12.50
N SER A 435 -0.40 14.47 -11.48
CA SER A 435 0.69 13.51 -11.64
C SER A 435 0.19 12.07 -11.86
N MET A 436 -0.76 11.57 -11.06
CA MET A 436 -1.22 10.18 -11.19
C MET A 436 -1.92 9.87 -12.51
N PRO A 437 -2.90 10.67 -12.97
CA PRO A 437 -3.53 10.46 -14.27
C PRO A 437 -2.50 10.46 -15.41
N LEU A 438 -1.50 11.35 -15.37
CA LEU A 438 -0.41 11.39 -16.34
C LEU A 438 0.37 10.06 -16.34
N LEU A 439 0.90 9.62 -15.19
CA LEU A 439 1.70 8.39 -15.11
C LEU A 439 0.94 7.16 -15.62
N CYS A 440 -0.34 7.04 -15.25
CA CYS A 440 -1.19 5.92 -15.67
C CYS A 440 -1.44 5.90 -17.18
N ARG A 441 -1.66 7.06 -17.82
CA ARG A 441 -1.87 7.14 -19.28
C ARG A 441 -0.60 6.84 -20.06
N PHE A 442 0.56 7.34 -19.62
CA PHE A 442 1.86 7.01 -20.24
C PHE A 442 2.15 5.51 -20.20
N PHE A 443 1.90 4.88 -19.05
CA PHE A 443 2.07 3.43 -18.92
C PHE A 443 1.09 2.66 -19.81
N SER A 444 -0.19 3.03 -19.79
CA SER A 444 -1.24 2.28 -20.50
C SER A 444 -1.21 2.44 -22.03
N GLU A 445 -0.93 3.65 -22.54
CA GLU A 445 -0.96 3.93 -23.98
C GLU A 445 0.38 3.68 -24.68
N ARG A 446 1.50 3.95 -23.99
CA ARG A 446 2.83 3.95 -24.60
C ARG A 446 3.78 2.93 -23.97
N ASN A 447 3.37 2.22 -22.91
CA ASN A 447 4.26 1.38 -22.11
C ASN A 447 5.51 2.13 -21.63
N ILE A 448 5.37 3.44 -21.38
CA ILE A 448 6.45 4.30 -20.88
C ILE A 448 6.27 4.45 -19.37
N LEU A 449 7.26 3.98 -18.61
CA LEU A 449 7.31 4.20 -17.17
C LEU A 449 7.97 5.55 -16.85
N VAL A 450 7.14 6.55 -16.59
CA VAL A 450 7.61 7.88 -16.19
C VAL A 450 7.96 7.89 -14.69
N ARG A 451 9.17 8.38 -14.38
CA ARG A 451 9.75 8.46 -13.03
C ARG A 451 9.55 9.86 -12.46
N ALA A 452 8.52 10.02 -11.62
CA ALA A 452 8.20 11.31 -11.02
C ALA A 452 9.18 11.71 -9.91
N MET A 453 9.75 12.91 -10.02
CA MET A 453 10.59 13.51 -8.98
C MET A 453 9.70 14.14 -7.91
N ALA A 454 9.53 13.44 -6.79
CA ALA A 454 8.52 13.74 -5.80
C ALA A 454 9.15 14.26 -4.48
N HIS A 455 8.39 15.03 -3.71
CA HIS A 455 8.87 15.59 -2.45
C HIS A 455 9.23 14.49 -1.43
N PRO A 456 10.32 14.62 -0.63
CA PRO A 456 10.71 13.60 0.35
C PRO A 456 9.65 13.23 1.40
N LEU A 457 8.62 14.07 1.56
CA LEU A 457 7.48 13.82 2.43
C LEU A 457 6.72 12.54 2.05
N PHE A 458 6.73 12.16 0.77
CA PHE A 458 6.05 10.94 0.28
C PHE A 458 6.80 9.64 0.63
N PHE A 459 8.01 9.76 1.18
CA PHE A 459 8.91 8.63 1.47
C PHE A 459 9.30 8.55 2.94
N THR A 460 8.93 9.56 3.74
CA THR A 460 9.33 9.65 5.15
C THR A 460 8.09 9.74 6.02
N ARG A 461 8.01 8.86 7.02
CA ARG A 461 6.91 8.87 7.97
C ARG A 461 6.91 10.13 8.83
N SER A 462 5.72 10.67 9.09
CA SER A 462 5.53 11.80 10.01
C SER A 462 6.03 11.48 11.42
N LYS A 463 6.80 12.42 12.00
CA LYS A 463 7.39 12.29 13.34
C LYS A 463 6.35 12.39 14.46
N LYS A 464 5.34 13.27 14.33
CA LYS A 464 4.32 13.51 15.35
C LYS A 464 2.91 13.03 14.92
N GLY A 465 2.80 12.38 13.77
CA GLY A 465 1.54 11.80 13.26
C GLY A 465 0.55 12.83 12.72
N LYS A 466 1.00 14.03 12.34
CA LYS A 466 0.15 15.13 11.89
C LYS A 466 -0.10 15.17 10.39
N LEU A 467 0.71 14.46 9.61
CA LEU A 467 0.51 14.30 8.17
C LEU A 467 -0.35 13.05 7.89
N PRO A 468 -0.98 12.96 6.71
CA PRO A 468 -1.63 11.74 6.26
C PRO A 468 -0.72 10.52 6.42
N ASP A 469 -1.33 9.34 6.64
CA ASP A 469 -0.57 8.11 6.75
C ASP A 469 0.27 7.89 5.48
N ILE A 470 1.48 7.36 5.63
CA ILE A 470 2.39 7.21 4.51
C ILE A 470 1.87 6.23 3.45
N SER A 471 0.93 5.32 3.82
CA SER A 471 0.23 4.41 2.89
C SER A 471 -0.50 5.14 1.77
N TYR A 472 -0.98 6.37 2.01
CA TYR A 472 -1.65 7.17 0.98
C TYR A 472 -0.76 7.46 -0.24
N PHE A 473 0.56 7.37 -0.06
CA PHE A 473 1.55 7.59 -1.10
C PHE A 473 2.14 6.29 -1.67
N ASP A 474 1.59 5.12 -1.32
CA ASP A 474 2.03 3.83 -1.86
C ASP A 474 1.88 3.79 -3.38
N SER A 475 0.76 4.27 -3.93
CA SER A 475 0.52 4.30 -5.38
C SER A 475 1.60 5.08 -6.14
N LEU A 476 2.02 6.23 -5.62
CA LEU A 476 3.12 7.02 -6.20
C LEU A 476 4.43 6.22 -6.20
N ARG A 477 4.75 5.55 -5.09
CA ARG A 477 5.98 4.75 -4.94
C ARG A 477 5.98 3.50 -5.82
N ILE A 478 4.83 2.80 -5.92
CA ILE A 478 4.63 1.65 -6.81
C ILE A 478 4.79 2.06 -8.27
N MET A 479 4.28 3.24 -8.65
CA MET A 479 4.43 3.80 -9.99
C MET A 479 5.84 4.36 -10.27
N GLY A 480 6.77 4.28 -9.30
CA GLY A 480 8.17 4.62 -9.51
C GLY A 480 8.55 6.06 -9.21
N ALA A 481 7.80 6.76 -8.35
CA ALA A 481 8.24 8.04 -7.83
C ALA A 481 9.59 7.93 -7.10
N VAL A 482 10.42 8.96 -7.23
CA VAL A 482 11.77 9.03 -6.64
C VAL A 482 11.89 10.35 -5.86
N PRO A 483 12.53 10.38 -4.66
CA PRO A 483 12.74 11.63 -3.96
C PRO A 483 13.52 12.62 -4.81
N VAL A 484 13.03 13.85 -4.90
CA VAL A 484 13.69 14.91 -5.67
C VAL A 484 15.07 15.22 -5.10
N GLY A 485 16.06 15.29 -5.99
CA GLY A 485 17.44 15.62 -5.65
C GLY A 485 18.38 15.42 -6.84
N PRO A 486 19.53 16.14 -6.87
CA PRO A 486 20.44 16.11 -8.01
C PRO A 486 21.02 14.72 -8.27
N THR A 487 21.34 13.97 -7.21
CA THR A 487 21.88 12.60 -7.31
C THR A 487 20.88 11.65 -7.95
N ASN A 488 19.59 11.77 -7.61
CA ASN A 488 18.56 10.91 -8.18
C ASN A 488 18.25 11.29 -9.63
N LEU A 489 18.23 12.59 -9.96
CA LEU A 489 18.08 13.06 -11.33
C LEU A 489 19.21 12.53 -12.23
N PHE A 490 20.46 12.68 -11.77
CA PHE A 490 21.64 12.15 -12.45
C PHE A 490 21.51 10.64 -12.71
N LYS A 491 21.13 9.88 -11.67
CA LYS A 491 20.97 8.43 -11.80
C LYS A 491 19.88 8.07 -12.82
N LEU A 492 18.74 8.78 -12.81
CA LEU A 492 17.63 8.52 -13.73
C LEU A 492 18.02 8.79 -15.20
N PHE A 493 18.76 9.87 -15.45
CA PHE A 493 19.27 10.13 -16.79
C PHE A 493 20.35 9.12 -17.21
N SER A 494 21.22 8.71 -16.29
CA SER A 494 22.23 7.68 -16.58
C SER A 494 21.61 6.33 -16.97
N SER A 495 20.41 6.01 -16.45
CA SER A 495 19.62 4.83 -16.83
C SER A 495 18.67 5.07 -18.01
N LYS A 496 18.83 6.19 -18.75
CA LYS A 496 18.00 6.57 -19.89
C LYS A 496 16.49 6.60 -19.58
N SER A 497 16.11 6.96 -18.35
CA SER A 497 14.72 6.97 -17.92
C SER A 497 13.95 8.18 -18.44
N HIS A 498 12.63 8.03 -18.53
CA HIS A 498 11.68 9.13 -18.67
C HIS A 498 11.40 9.72 -17.29
N VAL A 499 11.64 11.02 -17.11
CA VAL A 499 11.59 11.70 -15.80
C VAL A 499 10.55 12.80 -15.85
N LEU A 500 9.76 12.95 -14.78
CA LEU A 500 8.81 14.04 -14.61
C LEU A 500 9.29 14.99 -13.51
N LEU A 501 9.38 16.28 -13.83
CA LEU A 501 9.84 17.33 -12.94
C LEU A 501 8.91 18.54 -12.99
N TYR A 502 8.48 18.99 -11.82
CA TYR A 502 7.79 20.27 -11.64
C TYR A 502 8.75 21.28 -11.00
N PRO A 503 9.29 22.25 -11.76
CA PRO A 503 10.30 23.15 -11.22
C PRO A 503 9.81 24.05 -10.09
N GLY A 504 8.52 24.45 -10.05
CA GLY A 504 8.01 25.20 -8.89
C GLY A 504 7.76 24.32 -7.67
N GLY A 505 7.49 23.02 -7.87
CA GLY A 505 7.40 22.02 -6.81
C GLY A 505 6.28 22.33 -5.82
N VAL A 506 6.57 22.24 -4.52
CA VAL A 506 5.57 22.44 -3.44
C VAL A 506 4.88 23.82 -3.51
N ARG A 507 5.55 24.88 -4.00
CA ARG A 507 4.94 26.21 -4.10
C ARG A 507 3.80 26.26 -5.13
N GLU A 508 3.92 25.48 -6.21
CA GLU A 508 2.86 25.33 -7.23
C GLU A 508 1.80 24.32 -6.77
N ALA A 509 2.21 23.20 -6.17
CA ALA A 509 1.29 22.20 -5.65
C ALA A 509 0.37 22.75 -4.53
N PHE A 510 0.79 23.82 -3.85
CA PHE A 510 0.01 24.50 -2.81
C PHE A 510 -0.21 25.97 -3.16
N HIS A 511 -0.46 26.26 -4.45
CA HIS A 511 -0.80 27.61 -4.89
C HIS A 511 -2.07 28.14 -4.21
N ARG A 512 -2.20 29.46 -4.18
CA ARG A 512 -3.27 30.18 -3.47
C ARG A 512 -4.39 30.58 -4.44
N LYS A 513 -5.46 31.18 -3.91
CA LYS A 513 -6.59 31.62 -4.73
C LYS A 513 -6.14 32.60 -5.82
N GLY A 514 -6.57 32.35 -7.06
CA GLY A 514 -6.20 33.20 -8.20
C GLY A 514 -4.76 32.97 -8.70
N GLU A 515 -4.08 31.92 -8.21
CA GLU A 515 -2.76 31.51 -8.66
C GLU A 515 -2.78 30.25 -9.53
N GLU A 516 -3.98 29.77 -9.92
CA GLU A 516 -4.15 28.63 -10.80
C GLU A 516 -3.34 28.85 -12.10
N TYR A 517 -2.59 27.83 -12.51
CA TYR A 517 -1.77 27.85 -13.73
C TYR A 517 -0.59 28.84 -13.74
N LYS A 518 -0.21 29.44 -12.61
CA LYS A 518 0.98 30.30 -12.52
C LYS A 518 2.23 29.49 -12.22
N LEU A 519 3.32 29.81 -12.93
CA LEU A 519 4.62 29.18 -12.74
C LEU A 519 5.45 29.90 -11.67
N PHE A 520 5.70 29.24 -10.55
CA PHE A 520 6.53 29.72 -9.45
C PHE A 520 7.92 29.06 -9.47
N TRP A 521 8.59 29.20 -10.60
CA TRP A 521 9.88 28.59 -10.87
C TRP A 521 11.03 29.35 -10.21
N PRO A 522 12.09 28.66 -9.71
CA PRO A 522 13.28 29.31 -9.18
C PRO A 522 13.96 30.21 -10.23
N GLU A 523 14.64 31.26 -9.80
CA GLU A 523 15.40 32.14 -10.72
C GLU A 523 16.51 31.40 -11.44
N GLN A 524 17.15 30.45 -10.75
CA GLN A 524 18.19 29.58 -11.30
C GLN A 524 17.80 28.11 -11.05
N SER A 525 17.88 27.31 -12.11
CA SER A 525 17.59 25.88 -12.05
C SER A 525 18.63 25.07 -12.82
N GLU A 526 19.17 24.06 -12.16
CA GLU A 526 20.26 23.23 -12.71
C GLU A 526 19.76 22.08 -13.61
N PHE A 527 18.45 21.92 -13.78
CA PHE A 527 17.93 20.77 -14.56
C PHE A 527 18.32 20.84 -16.03
N VAL A 528 18.44 22.03 -16.63
CA VAL A 528 18.83 22.20 -18.04
C VAL A 528 20.25 21.69 -18.26
N ARG A 529 21.18 22.11 -17.39
CA ARG A 529 22.58 21.66 -17.42
C ARG A 529 22.67 20.15 -17.21
N MET A 530 21.89 19.63 -16.27
CA MET A 530 21.83 18.19 -16.02
C MET A 530 21.25 17.43 -17.23
N ALA A 531 20.19 17.93 -17.87
CA ALA A 531 19.61 17.33 -19.06
C ALA A 531 20.62 17.31 -20.22
N ALA A 532 21.28 18.44 -20.47
CA ALA A 532 22.32 18.58 -21.49
C ALA A 532 23.44 17.56 -21.32
N ARG A 533 23.97 17.41 -20.09
CA ARG A 533 25.05 16.45 -19.77
C ARG A 533 24.75 15.01 -20.21
N PHE A 534 23.49 14.62 -20.30
CA PHE A 534 23.05 13.29 -20.72
C PHE A 534 22.39 13.27 -22.10
N GLY A 535 22.37 14.40 -22.81
CA GLY A 535 21.65 14.57 -24.07
C GLY A 535 20.16 14.28 -23.95
N ALA A 536 19.55 14.61 -22.81
CA ALA A 536 18.14 14.34 -22.55
C ALA A 536 17.22 15.29 -23.32
N ARG A 537 16.16 14.76 -23.91
CA ARG A 537 15.13 15.59 -24.56
C ARG A 537 14.25 16.24 -23.50
N ILE A 538 14.10 17.55 -23.55
CA ILE A 538 13.20 18.27 -22.64
C ILE A 538 11.86 18.43 -23.35
N VAL A 539 10.79 17.90 -22.77
CA VAL A 539 9.43 18.02 -23.28
C VAL A 539 8.66 18.98 -22.36
N PRO A 540 8.51 20.26 -22.74
CA PRO A 540 7.66 21.18 -21.99
C PRO A 540 6.20 20.75 -22.15
N PHE A 541 5.41 20.81 -21.08
CA PHE A 541 3.99 20.52 -21.14
C PHE A 541 3.20 21.43 -20.20
N GLY A 542 1.94 21.67 -20.55
CA GLY A 542 0.98 22.35 -19.69
C GLY A 542 -0.16 21.43 -19.29
N VAL A 543 -0.74 21.66 -18.11
CA VAL A 543 -1.94 20.96 -17.65
C VAL A 543 -3.02 21.95 -17.16
N VAL A 544 -4.28 21.73 -17.53
CA VAL A 544 -5.41 22.56 -17.07
C VAL A 544 -6.64 21.73 -16.71
N GLY A 545 -7.50 22.27 -15.85
CA GLY A 545 -8.78 21.66 -15.46
C GLY A 545 -9.01 21.51 -13.95
N GLU A 546 -8.08 21.93 -13.09
CA GLU A 546 -8.28 21.85 -11.63
C GLU A 546 -9.46 22.72 -11.16
N ASP A 547 -9.63 23.89 -11.78
CA ASP A 547 -10.72 24.82 -11.54
C ASP A 547 -12.08 24.29 -12.03
N ASP A 548 -12.07 23.24 -12.86
CA ASP A 548 -13.28 22.51 -13.27
C ASP A 548 -13.69 21.42 -12.28
N VAL A 549 -12.81 21.06 -11.35
CA VAL A 549 -13.08 20.02 -10.33
C VAL A 549 -13.42 20.65 -8.99
N GLY A 550 -12.78 21.76 -8.63
CA GLY A 550 -13.02 22.43 -7.36
C GLY A 550 -12.70 23.92 -7.40
N LYS A 551 -13.19 24.64 -6.40
CA LYS A 551 -12.84 26.03 -6.14
C LYS A 551 -12.17 26.13 -4.78
N VAL A 552 -10.96 26.69 -4.72
CA VAL A 552 -10.33 27.02 -3.44
C VAL A 552 -11.10 28.14 -2.76
N VAL A 553 -11.59 27.89 -1.54
CA VAL A 553 -12.34 28.86 -0.74
C VAL A 553 -11.45 29.44 0.36
N PHE A 554 -10.70 28.58 1.04
CA PHE A 554 -9.65 28.96 2.00
C PHE A 554 -8.31 28.41 1.52
N ASP A 555 -7.34 29.31 1.37
CA ASP A 555 -5.94 28.98 1.14
C ASP A 555 -5.11 29.26 2.41
N TYR A 556 -3.79 29.15 2.30
CA TYR A 556 -2.86 29.48 3.36
C TYR A 556 -3.14 30.85 4.01
N ASP A 557 -3.35 31.91 3.22
CA ASP A 557 -3.45 33.29 3.72
C ASP A 557 -4.71 33.51 4.56
N ASP A 558 -5.76 32.71 4.33
CA ASP A 558 -6.95 32.72 5.18
C ASP A 558 -6.80 31.81 6.40
N LEU A 559 -6.25 30.61 6.21
CA LEU A 559 -6.08 29.63 7.28
C LEU A 559 -5.19 30.19 8.39
N VAL A 560 -4.11 30.89 8.06
CA VAL A 560 -3.24 31.51 9.07
C VAL A 560 -3.90 32.64 9.84
N LYS A 561 -5.02 33.20 9.39
CA LYS A 561 -5.78 34.20 10.19
C LYS A 561 -6.54 33.55 11.34
N ILE A 562 -6.80 32.24 11.26
CA ILE A 562 -7.51 31.47 12.27
C ILE A 562 -6.48 30.83 13.23
N PRO A 563 -6.48 31.15 14.53
CA PRO A 563 -5.43 30.70 15.46
C PRO A 563 -5.21 29.18 15.50
N TYR A 564 -6.28 28.40 15.40
CA TYR A 564 -6.22 26.93 15.36
C TYR A 564 -5.40 26.44 14.16
N PHE A 565 -5.78 26.85 12.94
CA PHE A 565 -5.10 26.42 11.72
C PHE A 565 -3.68 27.01 11.60
N ARG A 566 -3.43 28.22 12.10
CA ARG A 566 -2.08 28.79 12.20
C ARG A 566 -1.16 27.86 13.01
N SER A 567 -1.58 27.47 14.21
CA SER A 567 -0.81 26.57 15.08
C SER A 567 -0.57 25.21 14.42
N GLU A 568 -1.58 24.68 13.73
CA GLU A 568 -1.46 23.43 12.98
C GLU A 568 -0.41 23.52 11.87
N ILE A 569 -0.49 24.54 11.01
CA ILE A 569 0.46 24.78 9.90
C ILE A 569 1.88 25.04 10.42
N GLU A 570 2.03 25.86 11.46
CA GLU A 570 3.34 26.10 12.09
C GLU A 570 3.96 24.80 12.62
N SER A 571 3.13 23.92 13.18
CA SER A 571 3.61 22.64 13.70
C SER A 571 4.05 21.65 12.61
N LEU A 572 3.58 21.80 11.37
CA LEU A 572 4.00 21.01 10.22
C LEU A 572 5.39 21.41 9.70
N LYS A 573 5.87 22.62 9.99
CA LYS A 573 7.21 23.09 9.55
C LYS A 573 8.34 22.19 10.08
N ASP A 574 8.16 21.61 11.27
CA ASP A 574 9.13 20.68 11.87
C ASP A 574 9.06 19.27 11.27
N GLU A 575 7.98 18.93 10.57
CA GLU A 575 7.71 17.61 10.01
C GLU A 575 8.08 17.49 8.54
N VAL A 576 7.90 18.57 7.77
CA VAL A 576 8.13 18.58 6.33
C VAL A 576 9.59 18.96 6.02
N PRO A 577 10.36 18.12 5.31
CA PRO A 577 11.70 18.47 4.87
C PRO A 577 11.68 19.71 3.97
N GLN A 578 12.46 20.74 4.31
CA GLN A 578 12.58 21.94 3.46
C GLN A 578 13.69 21.75 2.43
N LEU A 579 13.32 21.70 1.15
CA LEU A 579 14.26 21.50 0.05
C LEU A 579 15.00 22.76 -0.37
N ARG A 580 14.44 23.94 -0.08
CA ARG A 580 14.98 25.25 -0.53
C ARG A 580 15.37 26.17 0.62
N ARG A 581 15.90 25.60 1.70
CA ARG A 581 16.40 26.38 2.84
C ARG A 581 17.53 27.31 2.36
N GLY A 582 17.33 28.63 2.47
CA GLY A 582 18.29 29.65 2.04
C GLY A 582 17.98 30.31 0.68
N PHE A 583 16.94 29.88 -0.03
CA PHE A 583 16.43 30.61 -1.19
C PHE A 583 15.59 31.82 -0.73
N SER A 584 15.57 32.89 -1.52
CA SER A 584 14.75 34.09 -1.32
C SER A 584 13.58 34.14 -2.30
N GLY A 585 12.62 35.04 -2.05
CA GLY A 585 11.46 35.27 -2.93
C GLY A 585 10.35 34.22 -2.82
N GLU A 586 9.42 34.22 -3.78
CA GLU A 586 8.20 33.39 -3.76
C GLU A 586 8.46 31.89 -3.71
N VAL A 587 9.59 31.45 -4.25
CA VAL A 587 9.96 30.04 -4.36
C VAL A 587 10.41 29.45 -3.01
N ALA A 588 10.74 30.32 -2.05
CA ALA A 588 11.04 29.97 -0.66
C ALA A 588 9.77 29.68 0.16
N ASN A 589 8.58 30.10 -0.31
CA ASN A 589 7.30 29.89 0.36
C ASN A 589 6.80 28.44 0.20
N GLN A 590 7.50 27.47 0.79
CA GLN A 590 7.17 26.04 0.72
C GLN A 590 6.20 25.60 1.85
N GLN A 591 5.21 26.43 2.16
CA GLN A 591 4.29 26.21 3.27
C GLN A 591 3.25 25.15 2.90
N VAL A 592 3.43 23.94 3.42
CA VAL A 592 2.43 22.88 3.30
C VAL A 592 1.22 23.21 4.17
N HIS A 593 0.05 23.22 3.55
CA HIS A 593 -1.23 23.47 4.19
C HIS A 593 -2.32 22.67 3.45
N LEU A 594 -3.41 22.34 4.11
CA LEU A 594 -4.54 21.71 3.44
C LEU A 594 -5.59 22.78 3.08
N PRO A 595 -5.73 23.18 1.80
CA PRO A 595 -6.73 24.17 1.42
C PRO A 595 -8.15 23.61 1.57
N LEU A 596 -9.12 24.50 1.83
CA LEU A 596 -10.53 24.13 1.77
C LEU A 596 -11.05 24.31 0.34
N ILE A 597 -11.39 23.20 -0.30
CA ILE A 597 -11.86 23.16 -1.68
C ILE A 597 -13.37 22.87 -1.68
N LEU A 598 -14.14 23.74 -2.34
CA LEU A 598 -15.54 23.48 -2.65
C LEU A 598 -15.61 22.69 -3.97
N PRO A 599 -16.09 21.44 -3.97
CA PRO A 599 -16.18 20.64 -5.19
C PRO A 599 -17.20 21.23 -6.17
N LYS A 600 -16.92 21.06 -7.47
CA LYS A 600 -17.83 21.39 -8.59
C LYS A 600 -18.29 20.11 -9.28
N VAL A 601 -19.26 20.25 -10.19
CA VAL A 601 -19.54 19.18 -11.17
C VAL A 601 -18.29 19.03 -12.03
N PRO A 602 -17.64 17.85 -12.04
CA PRO A 602 -16.30 17.71 -12.59
C PRO A 602 -16.30 17.96 -14.10
N GLY A 603 -15.40 18.85 -14.54
CA GLY A 603 -15.01 18.97 -15.94
C GLY A 603 -13.95 17.94 -16.32
N ARG A 604 -12.95 18.35 -17.13
CA ARG A 604 -11.87 17.48 -17.61
C ARG A 604 -10.48 18.01 -17.28
N PHE A 605 -9.52 17.10 -17.21
CA PHE A 605 -8.10 17.46 -17.25
C PHE A 605 -7.59 17.39 -18.67
N TYR A 606 -6.87 18.42 -19.08
CA TYR A 606 -6.24 18.51 -20.39
C TYR A 606 -4.74 18.64 -20.21
N TYR A 607 -3.99 17.83 -20.95
CA TYR A 607 -2.54 17.83 -20.98
C TYR A 607 -2.10 18.12 -22.41
N TYR A 608 -1.15 19.04 -22.55
CA TYR A 608 -0.55 19.34 -23.85
C TYR A 608 0.97 19.31 -23.73
N PHE A 609 1.56 18.31 -24.38
CA PHE A 609 3.01 18.13 -24.51
C PHE A 609 3.50 18.84 -25.76
N GLY A 610 4.25 19.92 -25.57
CA GLY A 610 4.84 20.70 -26.65
C GLY A 610 5.97 19.95 -27.37
N LYS A 611 6.58 20.63 -28.34
CA LYS A 611 7.67 20.07 -29.14
C LYS A 611 8.88 19.71 -28.25
N PRO A 612 9.42 18.48 -28.36
CA PRO A 612 10.65 18.12 -27.65
C PRO A 612 11.83 19.02 -28.04
N LEU A 613 12.53 19.53 -27.03
CA LEU A 613 13.73 20.34 -27.17
C LEU A 613 14.98 19.47 -27.03
N GLU A 614 15.83 19.49 -28.04
CA GLU A 614 17.07 18.72 -28.08
C GLU A 614 18.19 19.42 -27.29
N THR A 615 18.85 18.65 -26.43
CA THR A 615 20.04 19.08 -25.69
C THR A 615 21.30 18.29 -26.07
N LYS A 616 21.13 17.19 -26.80
CA LYS A 616 22.23 16.36 -27.28
C LYS A 616 23.13 17.15 -28.22
N GLY A 617 24.44 17.12 -27.99
CA GLY A 617 25.42 17.89 -28.76
C GLY A 617 25.55 19.36 -28.33
N ARG A 618 24.81 19.78 -27.28
CA ARG A 618 24.87 21.14 -26.70
C ARG A 618 25.50 21.13 -25.31
N GLU A 619 26.26 20.08 -24.96
CA GLU A 619 26.84 19.90 -23.63
C GLU A 619 27.77 21.07 -23.26
N GLN A 620 28.71 21.41 -24.14
CA GLN A 620 29.66 22.51 -23.93
C GLN A 620 28.98 23.89 -23.96
N GLU A 621 27.98 24.07 -24.82
CA GLU A 621 27.20 25.31 -24.90
C GLU A 621 26.43 25.56 -23.60
N LEU A 622 25.77 24.52 -23.07
CA LEU A 622 24.92 24.61 -21.90
C LEU A 622 25.69 24.47 -20.57
N GLU A 623 27.02 24.29 -20.62
CA GLU A 623 27.87 24.52 -19.44
C GLU A 623 27.96 26.01 -19.07
N ASP A 624 27.82 26.89 -20.06
CA ASP A 624 27.72 28.33 -19.85
C ASP A 624 26.41 28.70 -19.14
N LYS A 625 26.53 29.53 -18.10
CA LYS A 625 25.39 29.89 -17.24
C LYS A 625 24.34 30.71 -18.00
N GLU A 626 24.74 31.64 -18.85
CA GLU A 626 23.83 32.50 -19.59
C GLU A 626 23.07 31.69 -20.65
N LYS A 627 23.76 30.81 -21.37
CA LYS A 627 23.13 29.91 -22.35
C LYS A 627 22.18 28.90 -21.70
N SER A 628 22.57 28.34 -20.56
CA SER A 628 21.68 27.45 -19.81
C SER A 628 20.43 28.19 -19.30
N GLN A 629 20.56 29.45 -18.92
CA GLN A 629 19.46 30.30 -18.48
C GLN A 629 18.53 30.68 -19.65
N GLU A 630 19.09 30.94 -20.84
CA GLU A 630 18.31 31.21 -22.06
C GLU A 630 17.39 30.01 -22.38
N LEU A 631 17.94 28.80 -22.41
CA LEU A 631 17.15 27.58 -22.63
C LEU A 631 16.15 27.32 -21.48
N TYR A 632 16.53 27.61 -20.24
CA TYR A 632 15.60 27.51 -19.11
C TYR A 632 14.37 28.41 -19.27
N LEU A 633 14.57 29.67 -19.66
CA LEU A 633 13.49 30.62 -19.93
C LEU A 633 12.67 30.21 -21.16
N GLN A 634 13.31 29.66 -22.19
CA GLN A 634 12.61 29.07 -23.34
C GLN A 634 11.68 27.95 -22.90
N VAL A 635 12.15 26.99 -22.09
CA VAL A 635 11.33 25.89 -21.57
C VAL A 635 10.14 26.44 -20.77
N LYS A 636 10.38 27.44 -19.90
CA LYS A 636 9.31 28.08 -19.13
C LYS A 636 8.26 28.73 -20.03
N SER A 637 8.68 29.48 -21.04
CA SER A 637 7.79 30.14 -22.00
C SER A 637 6.98 29.13 -22.81
N GLU A 638 7.56 28.00 -23.19
CA GLU A 638 6.83 26.92 -23.88
C GLU A 638 5.77 26.29 -22.99
N VAL A 639 6.03 26.11 -21.68
CA VAL A 639 5.02 25.65 -20.72
C VAL A 639 3.86 26.65 -20.63
N GLU A 640 4.15 27.95 -20.50
CA GLU A 640 3.13 29.01 -20.48
C GLU A 640 2.29 29.06 -21.77
N ARG A 641 2.92 28.81 -22.92
CA ARG A 641 2.24 28.68 -24.21
C ARG A 641 1.31 27.46 -24.24
N CYS A 642 1.75 26.32 -23.72
CA CYS A 642 0.93 25.10 -23.64
C CYS A 642 -0.30 25.33 -22.76
N ILE A 643 -0.12 25.94 -21.59
CA ILE A 643 -1.21 26.31 -20.67
C ILE A 643 -2.19 27.25 -21.38
N THR A 644 -1.70 28.30 -22.05
CA THR A 644 -2.55 29.28 -22.74
C THR A 644 -3.39 28.62 -23.83
N TYR A 645 -2.77 27.78 -24.67
CA TYR A 645 -3.47 27.00 -25.69
C TYR A 645 -4.59 26.13 -25.10
N LEU A 646 -4.31 25.42 -24.00
CA LEU A 646 -5.29 24.57 -23.34
C LEU A 646 -6.44 25.37 -22.71
N LYS A 647 -6.15 26.53 -22.11
CA LYS A 647 -7.18 27.41 -21.54
C LYS A 647 -8.15 27.92 -22.59
N GLU A 648 -7.68 28.19 -23.81
CA GLU A 648 -8.54 28.62 -24.91
C GLU A 648 -9.34 27.43 -25.47
N LYS A 649 -8.66 26.32 -25.78
CA LYS A 649 -9.28 25.17 -26.44
C LYS A 649 -10.28 24.42 -25.57
N ARG A 650 -10.08 24.37 -24.25
CA ARG A 650 -11.05 23.71 -23.35
C ARG A 650 -12.43 24.38 -23.34
N GLU A 651 -12.50 25.70 -23.63
CA GLU A 651 -13.77 26.44 -23.64
C GLU A 651 -14.69 26.01 -24.79
N ILE A 652 -14.12 25.45 -25.86
CA ILE A 652 -14.86 24.92 -27.01
C ILE A 652 -15.05 23.39 -26.95
N ASP A 653 -14.66 22.70 -25.87
CA ASP A 653 -14.87 21.26 -25.74
C ASP A 653 -16.35 20.94 -25.43
N PRO A 654 -17.12 20.34 -26.36
CA PRO A 654 -18.52 19.99 -26.11
C PRO A 654 -18.68 18.92 -25.01
N TYR A 655 -17.60 18.20 -24.68
CA TYR A 655 -17.56 17.16 -23.66
C TYR A 655 -16.90 17.63 -22.36
N ARG A 656 -16.62 18.94 -22.18
CA ARG A 656 -16.09 19.44 -20.90
C ARG A 656 -17.02 19.08 -19.75
N GLY A 657 -18.33 19.29 -19.93
CA GLY A 657 -19.34 18.99 -18.90
C GLY A 657 -19.60 17.49 -18.72
N LEU A 658 -19.76 17.05 -17.47
CA LEU A 658 -20.04 15.64 -17.14
C LEU A 658 -21.30 15.08 -17.84
N GLY A 659 -22.36 15.88 -17.99
CA GLY A 659 -23.62 15.43 -18.59
C GLY A 659 -23.47 14.94 -20.03
N HIS A 660 -22.79 15.70 -20.89
CA HIS A 660 -22.54 15.31 -22.29
C HIS A 660 -21.65 14.05 -22.38
N ARG A 661 -20.72 13.88 -21.44
CA ARG A 661 -19.86 12.69 -21.35
C ARG A 661 -20.64 11.44 -20.98
N LEU A 662 -21.48 11.53 -19.95
CA LEU A 662 -22.34 10.42 -19.55
C LEU A 662 -23.32 10.03 -20.65
N LEU A 663 -23.88 11.00 -21.39
CA LEU A 663 -24.75 10.73 -22.53
C LEU A 663 -24.00 10.01 -23.66
N TYR A 664 -22.77 10.44 -23.95
CA TYR A 664 -21.92 9.79 -24.94
C TYR A 664 -21.59 8.35 -24.55
N GLN A 665 -21.18 8.13 -23.29
CA GLN A 665 -20.88 6.80 -22.76
C GLN A 665 -22.11 5.89 -22.70
N ALA A 666 -23.29 6.41 -22.37
CA ALA A 666 -24.53 5.65 -22.41
C ALA A 666 -24.87 5.17 -23.82
N SER A 667 -24.50 5.94 -24.84
CA SER A 667 -24.79 5.64 -26.26
C SER A 667 -23.71 4.77 -26.93
N ASN A 668 -22.45 4.90 -26.51
CA ASN A 668 -21.28 4.26 -27.16
C ASN A 668 -20.56 3.22 -26.28
N GLY A 669 -21.01 3.04 -25.03
CA GLY A 669 -20.41 2.17 -24.02
C GLY A 669 -19.52 2.93 -23.03
N PHE A 670 -19.50 2.49 -21.77
CA PHE A 670 -18.75 3.17 -20.69
C PHE A 670 -17.22 3.18 -20.90
N ASN A 671 -16.70 2.30 -21.75
CA ASN A 671 -15.28 2.20 -22.08
C ASN A 671 -14.90 2.95 -23.37
N SER A 672 -15.84 3.61 -24.05
CA SER A 672 -15.54 4.36 -25.27
C SER A 672 -14.66 5.58 -24.96
N GLU A 673 -13.67 5.84 -25.82
CA GLU A 673 -12.88 7.07 -25.73
C GLU A 673 -13.76 8.28 -26.01
N ILE A 674 -13.85 9.19 -25.03
CA ILE A 674 -14.69 10.38 -25.11
C ILE A 674 -14.02 11.39 -26.05
N PRO A 675 -14.71 11.84 -27.13
CA PRO A 675 -14.17 12.84 -28.03
C PRO A 675 -13.86 14.15 -27.31
N THR A 676 -13.14 15.03 -27.99
CA THR A 676 -12.82 16.38 -27.53
C THR A 676 -12.84 17.32 -28.73
N PHE A 677 -12.53 18.59 -28.53
CA PHE A 677 -12.47 19.61 -29.57
C PHE A 677 -11.59 19.21 -30.78
N GLU A 678 -11.80 19.91 -31.89
CA GLU A 678 -10.95 19.81 -33.09
C GLU A 678 -9.63 20.58 -32.87
N ILE A 679 -8.52 19.93 -33.22
CA ILE A 679 -7.16 20.42 -32.96
C ILE A 679 -6.83 21.58 -33.90
#